data_AF-A0A960WSP8-F1
#
_entry.id   AF-A0A960WSP8-F1
#
_cell.length_a   1.000
_cell.length_b   1.000
_cell.length_c   1.000
_cell.angle_alpha   90.00
_cell.angle_beta   90.00
_cell.angle_gamma   90.00
#
_symmetry.space_group_name_H-M   'P 1'
#
loop_
_entity.id
_entity.type
_entity.pdbx_description
1 polymer ?
#
loop_
_entity_poly.entity_id
_entity_poly.type
_entity_poly.pdbx_seq_one_letter_code
_entity_poly.pdbx_strand_id
1 'polypeptide(L)'
;MTNPSPPTVIVTGGSRGFGAGIAESFVRDGANVWITGRNRDRLEETASRIGAHPFVADAACGESWDRLLDSVLATTGRLDVLVNNAGEGVRIGPASEQDDASVARSIASNLTGAIFGCTRAASLMQRQGDGFIVNIGSACSTHAWAGWGVYSAAKAGAVDVLAVPPRRIEAAWRAGDLRAALLGENRLHRGCESSSAGSRDAREVYFSSRDRRSSRAAFPPPRPPRCRGGETLAHGPTDRTAVMKARIRLTLLLVLFAGPLRAETIDTDLLIVGGTESGWAAAIEAARAGVKSITIVHDGTWLGGQYTEQGLVCVDENKGVGTTGWGPDWHPMKRSFHRFGLFKELMDRIEAFNTGKYGSPMPGRPMHGPSTFRPAEAESVFREMLEPWRKSGQVSLHLSMVPVEALMDPDKTTLKGLVFHSLDDSTRELTVRARITIDASDWGEVVRLSGAAFETGPDSRSRYGEPSAPEDAAAYPPNEMNPITWCLVVEESGEDSVIPVPPHYDERRYLRATSFGQKASSTLPWEKKFRGGGPPPWPEKGTEAKRQASILTMRRIVDGTTSRDGRTSALICYANAQDYPLERLPRHVAEALEQTEPGASKKNLVLMTRAQREIVFADARAHSLGLLYHLQTYVHDRAPDKANSLRHYRLSPEFGTADSLPQKPYLREGLRLKALYMMREQDALNTDEGGREKAREAFARILYPDGLFSWQFHYDFHDTARIYLKGEEGSTVWTHAEKPGRGVHNLSDRSVFPLRSLLPESVDGLIGTQGNVGFSSIVSSAIRLHDQRVHLGQAAAALAVVSLNRKTMPRSLAFERGSLEEVRGILCGGNGGVPMLLFPYRDLPADHPSFVAINRLAAREWLPVSRQEVDFRPDAPATPEWQAAVLELSGLKTAELNLDAKTTRGAFAVRIWEMVRDRPLDQWPRTSPDDADGDGLPDLEDPLPFSSKVQSWPDDSDTPAP
;
A
#
# COMPACT_ATOMS: atom_id res chain seq x y z
N MET A 1 54.53 17.48 -12.71
CA MET A 1 53.29 16.76 -12.36
C MET A 1 53.56 15.29 -12.61
N THR A 2 53.59 14.50 -11.53
CA THR A 2 53.86 13.06 -11.56
C THR A 2 52.62 12.33 -12.10
N ASN A 3 52.79 11.43 -13.08
CA ASN A 3 51.73 10.51 -13.50
C ASN A 3 51.21 9.75 -12.26
N PRO A 4 49.89 9.55 -12.09
CA PRO A 4 49.39 8.69 -11.03
C PRO A 4 49.89 7.26 -11.26
N SER A 5 50.44 6.64 -10.22
CA SER A 5 50.87 5.24 -10.24
C SER A 5 49.70 4.31 -10.60
N PRO A 6 49.94 3.20 -11.32
CA PRO A 6 48.90 2.22 -11.66
C PRO A 6 48.25 1.66 -10.38
N PRO A 7 46.94 1.34 -10.39
CA PRO A 7 46.23 0.85 -9.22
C PRO A 7 46.74 -0.54 -8.80
N THR A 8 46.87 -0.77 -7.50
CA THR A 8 47.33 -2.04 -6.94
C THR A 8 46.15 -2.94 -6.56
N VAL A 9 46.10 -4.15 -7.11
CA VAL A 9 44.99 -5.10 -6.94
C VAL A 9 45.48 -6.43 -6.36
N ILE A 10 44.78 -6.97 -5.37
CA ILE A 10 45.01 -8.34 -4.86
C ILE A 10 43.81 -9.22 -5.27
N VAL A 11 44.08 -10.37 -5.89
CA VAL A 11 43.07 -11.40 -6.20
C VAL A 11 43.44 -12.71 -5.51
N THR A 12 42.61 -13.16 -4.56
CA THR A 12 42.86 -14.42 -3.86
C THR A 12 42.42 -15.64 -4.67
N GLY A 13 43.14 -16.75 -4.57
CA GLY A 13 42.84 -17.94 -5.37
C GLY A 13 43.07 -17.75 -6.87
N GLY A 14 44.08 -16.97 -7.24
CA GLY A 14 44.37 -16.56 -8.62
C GLY A 14 45.14 -17.58 -9.47
N SER A 15 45.48 -18.77 -8.94
CA SER A 15 46.24 -19.78 -9.68
C SER A 15 45.49 -20.47 -10.83
N ARG A 16 44.15 -20.34 -10.90
CA ARG A 16 43.31 -20.95 -11.96
C ARG A 16 41.87 -20.40 -11.94
N GLY A 17 41.08 -20.77 -12.94
CA GLY A 17 39.63 -20.54 -12.96
C GLY A 17 39.27 -19.06 -12.90
N PHE A 18 38.22 -18.71 -12.15
CA PHE A 18 37.73 -17.34 -12.05
C PHE A 18 38.80 -16.37 -11.52
N GLY A 19 39.55 -16.74 -10.48
CA GLY A 19 40.60 -15.89 -9.93
C GLY A 19 41.67 -15.50 -10.95
N ALA A 20 42.10 -16.44 -11.79
CA ALA A 20 43.06 -16.16 -12.87
C ALA A 20 42.47 -15.23 -13.94
N GLY A 21 41.20 -15.43 -14.31
CA GLY A 21 40.52 -14.58 -15.30
C GLY A 21 40.29 -13.14 -14.81
N ILE A 22 39.93 -12.97 -13.53
CA ILE A 22 39.80 -11.64 -12.89
C ILE A 22 41.14 -10.92 -12.93
N ALA A 23 42.21 -11.60 -12.50
CA ALA A 23 43.54 -11.03 -12.47
C ALA A 23 44.02 -10.63 -13.87
N GLU A 24 43.79 -11.48 -14.87
CA GLU A 24 44.15 -11.20 -16.27
C GLU A 24 43.45 -9.95 -16.81
N SER A 25 42.18 -9.73 -16.45
CA SER A 25 41.45 -8.52 -16.82
C SER A 25 42.09 -7.27 -16.22
N PHE A 26 42.42 -7.29 -14.92
CA PHE A 26 43.06 -6.15 -14.26
C PHE A 26 44.46 -5.87 -14.82
N VAL A 27 45.25 -6.90 -15.14
CA VAL A 27 46.57 -6.68 -15.76
C VAL A 27 46.42 -6.07 -17.15
N ARG A 28 45.45 -6.54 -17.96
CA ARG A 28 45.16 -5.98 -19.28
C ARG A 28 44.82 -4.49 -19.22
N ASP A 29 44.15 -4.06 -18.15
CA ASP A 29 43.79 -2.67 -17.89
C ASP A 29 44.94 -1.84 -17.28
N GLY A 30 46.13 -2.42 -17.15
CA GLY A 30 47.34 -1.75 -16.68
C GLY A 30 47.46 -1.62 -15.17
N ALA A 31 46.68 -2.40 -14.40
CA ALA A 31 46.81 -2.45 -12.95
C ALA A 31 48.05 -3.25 -12.52
N ASN A 32 48.57 -2.94 -11.34
CA ASN A 32 49.58 -3.76 -10.69
C ASN A 32 48.91 -4.89 -9.89
N VAL A 33 48.85 -6.10 -10.44
CA VAL A 33 48.05 -7.19 -9.89
C VAL A 33 48.90 -8.21 -9.14
N TRP A 34 48.45 -8.57 -7.94
CA TRP A 34 48.98 -9.64 -7.12
C TRP A 34 47.97 -10.79 -7.07
N ILE A 35 48.44 -12.02 -7.36
CA ILE A 35 47.62 -13.23 -7.26
C ILE A 35 48.13 -14.14 -6.16
N THR A 36 47.21 -14.73 -5.40
CA THR A 36 47.56 -15.66 -4.32
C THR A 36 47.05 -17.08 -4.53
N GLY A 37 47.78 -18.05 -3.98
CA GLY A 37 47.40 -19.45 -3.98
C GLY A 37 48.40 -20.33 -3.23
N ARG A 38 47.98 -21.57 -2.89
CA ARG A 38 48.78 -22.51 -2.09
C ARG A 38 49.83 -23.28 -2.89
N ASN A 39 49.59 -23.50 -4.19
CA ASN A 39 50.47 -24.28 -5.05
C ASN A 39 51.39 -23.33 -5.84
N ARG A 40 52.67 -23.31 -5.50
CA ARG A 40 53.68 -22.42 -6.07
C ARG A 40 53.75 -22.50 -7.58
N ASP A 41 54.00 -23.70 -8.12
CA ASP A 41 54.28 -23.89 -9.55
C ASP A 41 53.15 -23.37 -10.44
N ARG A 42 51.89 -23.70 -10.11
CA ARG A 42 50.71 -23.21 -10.87
C ARG A 42 50.47 -21.71 -10.71
N LEU A 43 50.78 -21.15 -9.55
CA LEU A 43 50.65 -19.73 -9.30
C LEU A 43 51.69 -18.94 -10.12
N GLU A 44 52.94 -19.40 -10.12
CA GLU A 44 54.04 -18.79 -10.89
C GLU A 44 53.78 -18.91 -12.40
N GLU A 45 53.30 -20.06 -12.89
CA GLU A 45 52.89 -20.24 -14.28
C GLU A 45 51.80 -19.22 -14.69
N THR A 46 50.75 -19.09 -13.89
CA THR A 46 49.64 -18.17 -14.18
C THR A 46 50.10 -16.72 -14.14
N ALA A 47 50.88 -16.34 -13.12
CA ALA A 47 51.44 -15.01 -12.97
C ALA A 47 52.29 -14.61 -14.17
N SER A 48 53.18 -15.51 -14.62
CA SER A 48 54.02 -15.27 -15.79
C SER A 48 53.20 -15.13 -17.08
N ARG A 49 52.11 -15.92 -17.21
CA ARG A 49 51.23 -15.85 -18.39
C ARG A 49 50.49 -14.53 -18.50
N ILE A 50 50.00 -14.00 -17.37
CA ILE A 50 49.12 -12.82 -17.36
C ILE A 50 49.85 -11.52 -17.04
N GLY A 51 51.09 -11.57 -16.54
CA GLY A 51 51.85 -10.40 -16.10
C GLY A 51 51.50 -9.92 -14.69
N ALA A 52 51.17 -10.82 -13.77
CA ALA A 52 50.87 -10.52 -12.37
C ALA A 52 52.04 -10.91 -11.42
N HIS A 53 52.01 -10.42 -10.19
CA HIS A 53 52.93 -10.83 -9.12
C HIS A 53 52.38 -12.07 -8.38
N PRO A 54 53.09 -13.21 -8.39
CA PRO A 54 52.67 -14.38 -7.62
C PRO A 54 53.07 -14.24 -6.15
N PHE A 55 52.15 -14.55 -5.23
CA PHE A 55 52.46 -14.65 -3.80
C PHE A 55 51.84 -15.91 -3.17
N VAL A 56 52.70 -16.81 -2.69
CA VAL A 56 52.25 -18.07 -2.08
C VAL A 56 51.66 -17.76 -0.70
N ALA A 57 50.35 -17.91 -0.58
CA ALA A 57 49.60 -17.63 0.63
C ALA A 57 48.37 -18.55 0.75
N ASP A 58 48.04 -18.91 1.99
CA ASP A 58 46.74 -19.49 2.33
C ASP A 58 45.82 -18.37 2.81
N ALA A 59 44.69 -18.18 2.12
CA ALA A 59 43.72 -17.16 2.46
C ALA A 59 43.16 -17.35 3.87
N ALA A 60 43.07 -18.59 4.38
CA ALA A 60 42.59 -18.90 5.72
C ALA A 60 43.65 -18.73 6.82
N CYS A 61 44.86 -18.24 6.50
CA CYS A 61 45.96 -18.03 7.44
C CYS A 61 46.24 -16.53 7.62
N GLY A 62 46.06 -16.01 8.84
CA GLY A 62 46.29 -14.60 9.14
C GLY A 62 47.71 -14.12 8.85
N GLU A 63 48.73 -14.91 9.24
CA GLU A 63 50.15 -14.58 8.97
C GLU A 63 50.46 -14.50 7.47
N SER A 64 49.76 -15.29 6.64
CA SER A 64 49.91 -15.19 5.18
C SER A 64 49.40 -13.86 4.64
N TRP A 65 48.35 -13.29 5.22
CA TRP A 65 47.87 -11.96 4.85
C TRP A 65 48.81 -10.84 5.30
N ASP A 66 49.38 -10.96 6.49
CA ASP A 66 50.31 -9.95 7.02
C ASP A 66 51.55 -9.84 6.10
N ARG A 67 52.17 -10.98 5.76
CA ARG A 67 53.30 -11.02 4.82
C ARG A 67 52.94 -10.56 3.40
N LEU A 68 51.73 -10.87 2.93
CA LEU A 68 51.25 -10.43 1.62
C LEU A 68 51.14 -8.91 1.57
N LEU A 69 50.47 -8.30 2.56
CA LEU A 69 50.29 -6.85 2.60
C LEU A 69 51.62 -6.12 2.78
N ASP A 70 52.53 -6.63 3.61
CA ASP A 70 53.88 -6.08 3.73
C ASP A 70 54.60 -6.05 2.39
N SER A 71 54.51 -7.14 1.60
CA SER A 71 55.13 -7.24 0.28
C SER A 71 54.50 -6.29 -0.75
N VAL A 72 53.17 -6.19 -0.74
CA VAL A 72 52.40 -5.30 -1.61
C VAL A 72 52.71 -3.83 -1.31
N LEU A 73 52.74 -3.47 -0.02
CA LEU A 73 53.06 -2.11 0.43
C LEU A 73 54.52 -1.76 0.20
N ALA A 74 55.46 -2.69 0.40
CA ALA A 74 56.87 -2.47 0.08
C ALA A 74 57.08 -2.22 -1.43
N THR A 75 56.25 -2.83 -2.29
CA THR A 75 56.37 -2.71 -3.74
C THR A 75 55.66 -1.46 -4.29
N THR A 76 54.49 -1.13 -3.76
CA THR A 76 53.60 -0.12 -4.38
C THR A 76 53.16 1.01 -3.44
N GLY A 77 53.38 0.84 -2.14
CA GLY A 77 52.97 1.80 -1.11
C GLY A 77 51.46 1.86 -0.84
N ARG A 78 50.62 1.10 -1.56
CA ARG A 78 49.16 1.18 -1.46
C ARG A 78 48.44 -0.11 -1.84
N LEU A 79 47.18 -0.22 -1.46
CA LEU A 79 46.24 -1.22 -1.97
C LEU A 79 44.93 -0.55 -2.40
N ASP A 80 44.54 -0.70 -3.66
CA ASP A 80 43.37 -0.05 -4.22
C ASP A 80 42.16 -0.98 -4.30
N VAL A 81 42.38 -2.25 -4.67
CA VAL A 81 41.30 -3.24 -4.79
C VAL A 81 41.71 -4.56 -4.14
N LEU A 82 40.84 -5.10 -3.30
CA LEU A 82 40.92 -6.48 -2.84
C LEU A 82 39.77 -7.31 -3.43
N VAL A 83 40.08 -8.44 -4.06
CA VAL A 83 39.10 -9.43 -4.52
C VAL A 83 39.27 -10.73 -3.74
N ASN A 84 38.34 -10.99 -2.81
CA ASN A 84 38.24 -12.25 -2.07
C ASN A 84 37.52 -13.32 -2.92
N ASN A 85 38.30 -13.99 -3.78
CA ASN A 85 37.82 -15.05 -4.67
C ASN A 85 38.12 -16.48 -4.14
N ALA A 86 39.12 -16.66 -3.28
CA ALA A 86 39.45 -17.97 -2.74
C ALA A 86 38.24 -18.66 -2.07
N GLY A 87 38.00 -19.92 -2.45
CA GLY A 87 36.91 -20.75 -1.92
C GLY A 87 36.88 -22.11 -2.63
N GLU A 88 36.36 -23.13 -1.94
CA GLU A 88 36.24 -24.50 -2.46
C GLU A 88 34.94 -25.16 -1.98
N GLY A 89 34.29 -25.94 -2.85
CA GLY A 89 33.14 -26.77 -2.48
C GLY A 89 33.59 -28.02 -1.76
N VAL A 90 33.90 -27.91 -0.46
CA VAL A 90 34.32 -29.06 0.36
C VAL A 90 33.09 -29.90 0.69
N ARG A 91 33.08 -31.16 0.24
CA ARG A 91 32.09 -32.22 0.55
C ARG A 91 30.64 -31.72 0.63
N ILE A 92 29.99 -31.55 -0.52
CA ILE A 92 28.56 -31.24 -0.58
C ILE A 92 27.74 -32.48 -0.19
N GLY A 93 26.83 -32.35 0.77
CA GLY A 93 26.00 -33.43 1.31
C GLY A 93 25.12 -32.97 2.47
N PRO A 94 24.08 -33.75 2.87
CA PRO A 94 23.20 -33.42 3.97
C PRO A 94 23.97 -32.99 5.23
N ALA A 95 23.45 -32.01 5.97
CA ALA A 95 24.14 -31.50 7.16
C ALA A 95 24.42 -32.61 8.20
N SER A 96 23.54 -33.62 8.27
CA SER A 96 23.67 -34.81 9.12
C SER A 96 24.81 -35.76 8.71
N GLU A 97 25.38 -35.60 7.52
CA GLU A 97 26.44 -36.46 6.97
C GLU A 97 27.80 -35.75 6.87
N GLN A 98 27.88 -34.50 7.33
CA GLN A 98 29.10 -33.73 7.36
C GLN A 98 29.94 -34.11 8.58
N ASP A 99 31.22 -34.41 8.38
CA ASP A 99 32.17 -34.55 9.48
C ASP A 99 32.76 -33.19 9.87
N ASP A 100 33.20 -33.06 11.12
CA ASP A 100 33.73 -31.81 11.68
C ASP A 100 34.90 -31.25 10.87
N ALA A 101 35.74 -32.12 10.30
CA ALA A 101 36.90 -31.72 9.50
C ALA A 101 36.48 -31.08 8.16
N SER A 102 35.41 -31.57 7.55
CA SER A 102 34.82 -31.04 6.31
C SER A 102 34.12 -29.71 6.57
N VAL A 103 33.39 -29.60 7.69
CA VAL A 103 32.78 -28.34 8.13
C VAL A 103 33.83 -27.27 8.37
N ALA A 104 34.85 -27.58 9.20
CA ALA A 104 35.91 -26.65 9.53
C ALA A 104 36.66 -26.18 8.28
N ARG A 105 36.93 -27.08 7.32
CA ARG A 105 37.60 -26.72 6.06
C ARG A 105 36.73 -25.86 5.15
N SER A 106 35.42 -26.14 5.08
CA SER A 106 34.47 -25.35 4.29
C SER A 106 34.36 -23.92 4.83
N ILE A 107 34.24 -23.75 6.15
CA ILE A 107 34.24 -22.44 6.81
C ILE A 107 35.58 -21.72 6.62
N ALA A 108 36.70 -22.41 6.86
CA ALA A 108 38.04 -21.83 6.74
C ALA A 108 38.29 -21.26 5.32
N SER A 109 37.98 -22.05 4.30
CA SER A 109 38.26 -21.69 2.90
C SER A 109 37.28 -20.67 2.31
N ASN A 110 35.99 -20.70 2.70
CA ASN A 110 34.97 -19.85 2.08
C ASN A 110 34.58 -18.61 2.89
N LEU A 111 34.82 -18.60 4.20
CA LEU A 111 34.43 -17.51 5.11
C LEU A 111 35.64 -16.90 5.82
N THR A 112 36.39 -17.70 6.58
CA THR A 112 37.48 -17.19 7.43
C THR A 112 38.51 -16.40 6.63
N GLY A 113 38.89 -16.89 5.45
CA GLY A 113 39.85 -16.17 4.62
C GLY A 113 39.35 -14.84 4.08
N ALA A 114 38.06 -14.72 3.78
CA ALA A 114 37.45 -13.44 3.38
C ALA A 114 37.41 -12.46 4.56
N ILE A 115 37.13 -12.93 5.78
CA ILE A 115 37.18 -12.12 7.00
C ILE A 115 38.59 -11.56 7.21
N PHE A 116 39.62 -12.39 7.11
CA PHE A 116 41.01 -11.95 7.28
C PHE A 116 41.44 -10.94 6.21
N GLY A 117 41.02 -11.13 4.97
CA GLY A 117 41.25 -10.15 3.89
C GLY A 117 40.53 -8.84 4.15
N CYS A 118 39.23 -8.88 4.45
CA CYS A 118 38.40 -7.69 4.68
C CYS A 118 38.94 -6.86 5.86
N THR A 119 39.19 -7.49 7.01
CA THR A 119 39.65 -6.79 8.22
C THR A 119 40.97 -6.04 8.01
N ARG A 120 41.94 -6.66 7.34
CA ARG A 120 43.25 -6.04 7.09
C ARG A 120 43.21 -4.99 5.99
N ALA A 121 42.55 -5.29 4.87
CA ALA A 121 42.41 -4.35 3.77
C ALA A 121 41.59 -3.13 4.17
N ALA A 122 40.49 -3.30 4.91
CA ALA A 122 39.69 -2.18 5.40
C ALA A 122 40.50 -1.26 6.33
N SER A 123 41.29 -1.82 7.26
CA SER A 123 42.17 -1.02 8.13
C SER A 123 43.18 -0.20 7.33
N LEU A 124 43.76 -0.78 6.28
CA LEU A 124 44.69 -0.09 5.39
C LEU A 124 43.99 1.00 4.55
N MET A 125 42.88 0.65 3.87
CA MET A 125 42.14 1.54 2.99
C MET A 125 41.51 2.71 3.74
N GLN A 126 41.09 2.51 5.00
CA GLN A 126 40.62 3.60 5.86
C GLN A 126 41.74 4.61 6.16
N ARG A 127 42.97 4.15 6.42
CA ARG A 127 44.14 5.05 6.59
C ARG A 127 44.51 5.76 5.29
N GLN A 128 44.34 5.09 4.15
CA GLN A 128 44.57 5.68 2.83
C GLN A 128 43.48 6.70 2.43
N GLY A 129 42.27 6.57 2.99
CA GLY A 129 41.10 7.36 2.61
C GLY A 129 40.43 6.93 1.29
N ASP A 130 40.90 5.83 0.68
CA ASP A 130 40.44 5.29 -0.61
C ASP A 130 40.74 3.79 -0.72
N GLY A 131 39.88 3.06 -1.46
CA GLY A 131 40.00 1.63 -1.71
C GLY A 131 38.67 0.90 -1.85
N PHE A 132 38.71 -0.32 -2.39
CA PHE A 132 37.52 -1.12 -2.73
C PHE A 132 37.71 -2.60 -2.42
N ILE A 133 36.71 -3.26 -1.84
CA ILE A 133 36.74 -4.70 -1.49
C ILE A 133 35.59 -5.42 -2.20
N VAL A 134 35.91 -6.53 -2.86
CA VAL A 134 34.96 -7.39 -3.58
C VAL A 134 35.00 -8.80 -2.97
N ASN A 135 33.86 -9.27 -2.47
CA ASN A 135 33.71 -10.64 -1.99
C ASN A 135 32.95 -11.49 -3.03
N ILE A 136 33.52 -12.64 -3.43
CA ILE A 136 32.87 -13.55 -4.37
C ILE A 136 31.89 -14.46 -3.63
N GLY A 137 30.61 -14.15 -3.76
CA GLY A 137 29.49 -14.90 -3.20
C GLY A 137 29.13 -16.15 -4.00
N SER A 138 27.92 -16.66 -3.78
CA SER A 138 27.32 -17.78 -4.51
C SER A 138 25.81 -17.59 -4.61
N ALA A 139 25.14 -18.27 -5.56
CA ALA A 139 23.68 -18.42 -5.50
C ALA A 139 23.25 -19.02 -4.14
N CYS A 140 24.10 -19.90 -3.59
CA CYS A 140 23.95 -20.49 -2.26
C CYS A 140 24.00 -19.49 -1.09
N SER A 141 24.42 -18.24 -1.32
CA SER A 141 24.44 -17.17 -0.30
C SER A 141 23.04 -16.63 0.01
N THR A 142 22.10 -16.74 -0.95
CA THR A 142 20.72 -16.21 -0.80
C THR A 142 19.66 -17.30 -0.89
N HIS A 143 20.02 -18.49 -1.39
CA HIS A 143 19.13 -19.62 -1.55
C HIS A 143 19.78 -20.89 -0.99
N ALA A 144 19.11 -21.59 -0.07
CA ALA A 144 19.60 -22.87 0.43
C ALA A 144 19.14 -24.01 -0.47
N TRP A 145 20.06 -24.86 -0.92
CA TRP A 145 19.75 -26.12 -1.61
C TRP A 145 19.99 -27.31 -0.69
N ALA A 146 19.18 -28.36 -0.83
CA ALA A 146 19.34 -29.59 -0.07
C ALA A 146 20.76 -30.16 -0.26
N GLY A 147 21.47 -30.42 0.84
CA GLY A 147 22.86 -30.89 0.84
C GLY A 147 23.94 -29.80 0.75
N TRP A 148 23.59 -28.52 0.71
CA TRP A 148 24.55 -27.41 0.61
C TRP A 148 24.66 -26.56 1.88
N GLY A 149 24.00 -26.97 2.97
CA GLY A 149 23.79 -26.12 4.17
C GLY A 149 25.07 -25.47 4.73
N VAL A 150 26.15 -26.23 4.91
CA VAL A 150 27.41 -25.72 5.46
C VAL A 150 28.09 -24.74 4.50
N TYR A 151 28.07 -25.04 3.21
CA TYR A 151 28.62 -24.16 2.17
C TYR A 151 27.80 -22.88 2.01
N SER A 152 26.46 -22.99 2.03
CA SER A 152 25.53 -21.86 2.05
C SER A 152 25.78 -20.95 3.24
N ALA A 153 25.93 -21.50 4.45
CA ALA A 153 26.24 -20.72 5.65
C ALA A 153 27.57 -19.96 5.51
N ALA A 154 28.62 -20.62 5.01
CA ALA A 154 29.92 -19.99 4.78
C ALA A 154 29.83 -18.84 3.75
N LYS A 155 29.10 -19.06 2.64
CA LYS A 155 28.97 -18.09 1.55
C LYS A 155 27.98 -16.95 1.84
N ALA A 156 26.99 -17.16 2.69
CA ALA A 156 26.15 -16.08 3.24
C ALA A 156 26.99 -15.19 4.15
N GLY A 157 27.68 -15.80 5.13
CA GLY A 157 28.58 -15.06 6.04
C GLY A 157 29.65 -14.25 5.30
N ALA A 158 30.21 -14.77 4.20
CA ALA A 158 31.25 -14.07 3.45
C ALA A 158 30.74 -12.79 2.76
N VAL A 159 29.44 -12.72 2.45
CA VAL A 159 28.79 -11.51 1.92
C VAL A 159 28.50 -10.53 3.06
N ASP A 160 28.03 -11.01 4.21
CA ASP A 160 27.61 -10.18 5.35
C ASP A 160 28.76 -9.53 6.14
N VAL A 161 29.99 -10.06 6.03
CA VAL A 161 31.19 -9.55 6.71
C VAL A 161 31.49 -8.06 6.42
N LEU A 162 30.83 -7.45 5.42
CA LEU A 162 30.97 -6.05 5.04
C LEU A 162 29.98 -5.08 5.74
N ALA A 163 29.21 -5.52 6.74
CA ALA A 163 28.23 -4.68 7.46
C ALA A 163 28.83 -3.57 8.38
N VAL A 164 30.10 -3.17 8.18
CA VAL A 164 30.71 -1.97 8.80
C VAL A 164 31.28 -1.10 7.67
N PRO A 165 30.82 0.15 7.46
CA PRO A 165 31.12 0.91 6.26
C PRO A 165 32.50 1.58 6.31
N PRO A 166 33.41 1.34 5.35
CA PRO A 166 34.20 2.41 4.76
C PRO A 166 33.34 3.14 3.73
N ARG A 167 33.61 4.44 3.52
CA ARG A 167 32.74 5.42 2.85
C ARG A 167 32.25 5.10 1.42
N ARG A 168 32.68 4.00 0.79
CA ARG A 168 32.14 3.45 -0.48
C ARG A 168 32.43 1.95 -0.61
N ILE A 169 31.42 1.09 -0.51
CA ILE A 169 31.48 -0.33 -0.93
C ILE A 169 30.14 -0.70 -1.56
N GLU A 170 30.15 -1.22 -2.80
CA GLU A 170 29.07 -2.00 -3.42
C GLU A 170 29.66 -3.00 -4.42
N ALA A 171 29.46 -4.30 -4.21
CA ALA A 171 29.10 -5.31 -5.22
C ALA A 171 29.49 -6.74 -4.77
N ALA A 172 28.48 -7.59 -4.56
CA ALA A 172 28.65 -9.04 -4.49
C ALA A 172 28.42 -9.64 -5.88
N TRP A 173 29.43 -10.28 -6.47
CA TRP A 173 29.33 -10.87 -7.82
C TRP A 173 29.06 -12.38 -7.74
N ARG A 174 28.17 -12.92 -8.58
CA ARG A 174 28.00 -14.38 -8.74
C ARG A 174 29.04 -14.90 -9.74
N ALA A 175 29.61 -16.08 -9.48
CA ALA A 175 30.60 -16.70 -10.36
C ALA A 175 30.06 -16.98 -11.80
N GLY A 176 28.74 -17.15 -11.95
CA GLY A 176 28.09 -17.31 -13.26
C GLY A 176 28.10 -16.02 -14.10
N ASP A 177 27.90 -14.87 -13.45
CA ASP A 177 27.86 -13.55 -14.10
C ASP A 177 29.26 -13.16 -14.60
N LEU A 178 30.29 -13.53 -13.84
CA LEU A 178 31.68 -13.37 -14.22
C LEU A 178 32.09 -14.28 -15.40
N ARG A 179 31.50 -15.48 -15.51
CA ARG A 179 31.73 -16.41 -16.63
C ARG A 179 31.14 -15.86 -17.94
N ALA A 180 30.00 -15.18 -17.88
CA ALA A 180 29.39 -14.53 -19.05
C ALA A 180 30.16 -13.28 -19.48
N ALA A 181 30.67 -12.50 -18.52
CA ALA A 181 31.52 -11.33 -18.78
C ALA A 181 32.86 -11.69 -19.45
N LEU A 182 33.49 -12.82 -19.05
CA LEU A 182 34.78 -13.26 -19.58
C LEU A 182 34.68 -14.07 -20.90
N LEU A 183 33.54 -14.72 -21.18
CA LEU A 183 33.32 -15.51 -22.41
C LEU A 183 32.79 -14.69 -23.60
N GLY A 184 32.45 -13.41 -23.39
CA GLY A 184 32.00 -12.48 -24.44
C GLY A 184 33.07 -12.16 -25.49
N GLU A 185 34.34 -12.47 -25.24
CA GLU A 185 35.44 -12.28 -26.18
C GLU A 185 36.31 -13.56 -26.28
N ASN A 186 36.19 -14.27 -27.40
CA ASN A 186 37.01 -15.39 -27.92
C ASN A 186 36.60 -16.86 -27.70
N ARG A 187 36.67 -17.60 -28.83
CA ARG A 187 36.42 -19.04 -29.01
C ARG A 187 37.49 -19.91 -28.32
N LEU A 188 37.00 -20.84 -27.49
CA LEU A 188 37.50 -22.18 -27.11
C LEU A 188 38.98 -22.57 -27.31
N HIS A 189 39.59 -23.05 -26.23
CA HIS A 189 40.37 -24.29 -26.24
C HIS A 189 39.81 -25.30 -25.22
N ARG A 190 39.60 -26.54 -25.68
CA ARG A 190 39.12 -27.70 -24.92
C ARG A 190 40.24 -28.25 -24.03
N GLY A 191 39.90 -28.65 -22.81
CA GLY A 191 40.74 -29.52 -21.99
C GLY A 191 40.63 -29.27 -20.49
N CYS A 192 39.52 -29.67 -19.85
CA CYS A 192 39.50 -30.01 -18.43
C CYS A 192 38.20 -30.76 -18.10
N GLU A 193 38.13 -32.05 -18.44
CA GLU A 193 37.20 -33.00 -17.82
C GLU A 193 37.95 -33.79 -16.75
N SER A 194 37.47 -33.70 -15.50
CA SER A 194 37.64 -34.67 -14.41
C SER A 194 36.85 -34.12 -13.21
N SER A 195 36.05 -34.86 -12.43
CA SER A 195 35.68 -36.27 -12.40
C SER A 195 34.64 -36.39 -11.28
N SER A 196 33.42 -36.83 -11.58
CA SER A 196 32.51 -37.41 -10.58
C SER A 196 31.59 -38.41 -11.28
N ALA A 197 32.04 -39.66 -11.31
CA ALA A 197 31.25 -40.84 -11.69
C ALA A 197 30.34 -41.25 -10.51
N GLY A 198 29.03 -41.35 -10.73
CA GLY A 198 28.24 -42.60 -10.65
C GLY A 198 27.39 -42.60 -9.36
N SER A 199 26.07 -42.76 -9.32
CA SER A 199 25.11 -43.68 -9.98
C SER A 199 23.73 -43.01 -10.15
N ARG A 200 23.02 -43.13 -11.29
CA ARG A 200 21.84 -44.01 -11.57
C ARG A 200 20.85 -44.05 -10.38
N ASP A 201 19.59 -43.60 -10.43
CA ASP A 201 18.52 -43.73 -11.45
C ASP A 201 17.48 -42.60 -11.35
N ALA A 202 17.03 -42.06 -12.49
CA ALA A 202 15.64 -41.69 -12.80
C ALA A 202 15.62 -41.09 -14.23
N ARG A 203 15.11 -41.88 -15.18
CA ARG A 203 14.90 -41.48 -16.58
C ARG A 203 13.57 -40.74 -16.76
N GLU A 204 13.62 -39.77 -17.68
CA GLU A 204 12.63 -39.37 -18.68
C GLU A 204 11.23 -38.84 -18.29
N VAL A 205 10.99 -37.56 -18.65
CA VAL A 205 9.92 -37.19 -19.60
C VAL A 205 10.46 -36.14 -20.60
N TYR A 206 10.34 -36.45 -21.89
CA TYR A 206 10.69 -35.61 -23.05
C TYR A 206 9.65 -34.51 -23.31
N PHE A 207 10.06 -33.40 -23.96
CA PHE A 207 9.22 -32.81 -25.01
C PHE A 207 10.01 -32.61 -26.31
N SER A 208 9.34 -33.05 -27.37
CA SER A 208 9.73 -33.19 -28.77
C SER A 208 10.02 -31.87 -29.48
N SER A 209 11.07 -31.84 -30.31
CA SER A 209 11.02 -31.09 -31.58
C SER A 209 11.61 -31.95 -32.71
N ARG A 210 10.73 -32.41 -33.59
CA ARG A 210 11.07 -32.78 -34.97
C ARG A 210 10.49 -31.69 -35.86
N ASP A 211 11.36 -30.89 -36.47
CA ASP A 211 11.37 -30.86 -37.93
C ASP A 211 12.76 -30.46 -38.46
N ARG A 212 13.22 -31.16 -39.49
CA ARG A 212 14.45 -30.89 -40.25
C ARG A 212 14.00 -30.75 -41.71
N ARG A 213 14.39 -29.67 -42.40
CA ARG A 213 15.12 -29.71 -43.70
C ARG A 213 15.38 -28.34 -44.34
N SER A 214 16.64 -28.20 -44.81
CA SER A 214 17.17 -27.37 -45.93
C SER A 214 17.22 -25.84 -45.73
N SER A 215 18.24 -25.07 -46.13
CA SER A 215 19.26 -25.24 -47.17
C SER A 215 20.49 -24.31 -46.99
N ARG A 216 21.64 -24.81 -47.46
CA ARG A 216 22.92 -24.23 -47.95
C ARG A 216 23.29 -22.72 -47.89
N ALA A 217 24.59 -22.51 -47.55
CA ALA A 217 25.67 -21.76 -48.26
C ALA A 217 26.13 -20.34 -47.79
N ALA A 218 27.40 -20.31 -47.33
CA ALA A 218 28.55 -19.44 -47.64
C ALA A 218 28.47 -17.88 -47.69
N PHE A 219 29.40 -17.22 -46.97
CA PHE A 219 29.83 -15.82 -47.13
C PHE A 219 31.34 -15.73 -47.39
N PRO A 220 31.80 -14.87 -48.32
CA PRO A 220 32.88 -13.90 -48.01
C PRO A 220 32.68 -12.52 -48.73
N PRO A 221 33.67 -11.60 -48.78
CA PRO A 221 33.97 -10.49 -47.84
C PRO A 221 33.85 -9.08 -48.51
N PRO A 222 34.27 -7.97 -47.85
CA PRO A 222 34.94 -6.90 -48.62
C PRO A 222 36.16 -6.21 -47.95
N ARG A 223 37.01 -5.61 -48.80
CA ARG A 223 38.05 -4.57 -48.56
C ARG A 223 37.90 -3.47 -49.67
N PRO A 224 38.75 -2.41 -49.73
CA PRO A 224 38.77 -1.09 -49.04
C PRO A 224 38.60 0.06 -50.12
N PRO A 225 39.21 1.30 -50.14
CA PRO A 225 39.87 2.22 -49.15
C PRO A 225 39.49 3.75 -49.29
N ARG A 226 40.01 4.66 -48.43
CA ARG A 226 40.96 5.80 -48.76
C ARG A 226 41.05 6.99 -47.75
N CYS A 227 42.32 7.40 -47.58
CA CYS A 227 43.05 8.57 -46.99
C CYS A 227 42.55 10.00 -47.36
N ARG A 228 43.00 11.18 -46.86
CA ARG A 228 43.70 11.81 -45.68
C ARG A 228 43.78 13.34 -45.99
N GLY A 229 43.82 14.23 -44.97
CA GLY A 229 44.72 15.41 -44.93
C GLY A 229 44.13 16.85 -44.80
N GLY A 230 44.63 17.62 -43.81
CA GLY A 230 44.63 19.10 -43.77
C GLY A 230 44.44 19.77 -42.38
N GLU A 231 45.51 20.35 -41.81
CA GLU A 231 45.70 20.96 -40.45
C GLU A 231 45.24 22.45 -40.34
N THR A 232 44.94 23.07 -39.17
CA THR A 232 45.93 23.68 -38.22
C THR A 232 45.29 24.29 -36.92
N LEU A 233 45.97 24.01 -35.78
CA LEU A 233 46.33 24.79 -34.56
C LEU A 233 45.32 25.58 -33.67
N ALA A 234 45.15 25.16 -32.40
CA ALA A 234 45.41 25.93 -31.15
C ALA A 234 45.17 25.10 -29.85
N HIS A 235 46.04 25.30 -28.86
CA HIS A 235 46.07 24.90 -27.42
C HIS A 235 45.10 23.81 -26.87
N GLY A 236 45.66 22.69 -26.38
CA GLY A 236 44.93 21.65 -25.65
C GLY A 236 45.28 21.59 -24.15
N PRO A 237 44.30 21.73 -23.22
CA PRO A 237 44.47 21.48 -21.80
C PRO A 237 44.33 19.98 -21.47
N THR A 238 45.05 19.59 -20.42
CA THR A 238 45.23 18.27 -19.78
C THR A 238 44.04 17.31 -19.79
N ASP A 239 44.37 16.06 -20.16
CA ASP A 239 43.55 14.86 -20.32
C ASP A 239 42.80 14.45 -19.03
N ARG A 240 41.60 15.02 -18.82
CA ARG A 240 40.54 14.44 -17.97
C ARG A 240 39.84 13.23 -18.64
N THR A 241 40.22 12.89 -19.86
CA THR A 241 39.54 11.91 -20.72
C THR A 241 39.89 10.46 -20.38
N ALA A 242 41.02 10.13 -19.76
CA ALA A 242 41.32 8.72 -19.44
C ALA A 242 40.48 8.20 -18.26
N VAL A 243 40.39 8.95 -17.15
CA VAL A 243 39.53 8.62 -16.00
C VAL A 243 38.05 8.77 -16.37
N MET A 244 37.71 9.73 -17.23
CA MET A 244 36.34 9.88 -17.75
C MET A 244 35.99 8.77 -18.75
N LYS A 245 36.92 8.28 -19.57
CA LYS A 245 36.70 7.12 -20.47
C LYS A 245 36.66 5.80 -19.72
N ALA A 246 37.42 5.64 -18.64
CA ALA A 246 37.31 4.49 -17.75
C ALA A 246 36.00 4.54 -16.94
N ARG A 247 35.58 5.71 -16.43
CA ARG A 247 34.25 5.90 -15.83
C ARG A 247 33.13 5.68 -16.84
N ILE A 248 33.22 6.26 -18.03
CA ILE A 248 32.24 6.09 -19.11
C ILE A 248 32.22 4.63 -19.59
N ARG A 249 33.35 3.92 -19.65
CA ARG A 249 33.38 2.49 -20.03
C ARG A 249 32.97 1.55 -18.91
N LEU A 250 33.17 1.88 -17.64
CA LEU A 250 32.63 1.13 -16.50
C LEU A 250 31.12 1.37 -16.37
N THR A 251 30.66 2.61 -16.60
CA THR A 251 29.24 2.96 -16.75
C THR A 251 28.64 2.32 -18.01
N LEU A 252 29.36 2.26 -19.14
CA LEU A 252 28.90 1.55 -20.34
C LEU A 252 28.98 0.03 -20.20
N LEU A 253 29.88 -0.55 -19.42
CA LEU A 253 29.86 -1.98 -19.08
C LEU A 253 28.72 -2.30 -18.10
N LEU A 254 28.40 -1.39 -17.16
CA LEU A 254 27.18 -1.46 -16.34
C LEU A 254 25.91 -1.39 -17.22
N VAL A 255 25.94 -0.63 -18.32
CA VAL A 255 24.82 -0.51 -19.28
C VAL A 255 24.82 -1.62 -20.35
N LEU A 256 25.96 -2.25 -20.67
CA LEU A 256 26.08 -3.29 -21.70
C LEU A 256 26.02 -4.73 -21.14
N PHE A 257 26.20 -4.92 -19.83
CA PHE A 257 25.90 -6.17 -19.11
C PHE A 257 24.61 -6.12 -18.28
N ALA A 258 23.87 -5.03 -18.35
CA ALA A 258 22.41 -5.11 -18.38
C ALA A 258 22.00 -5.77 -19.71
N GLY A 259 22.29 -7.06 -19.90
CA GLY A 259 21.38 -7.87 -20.72
C GLY A 259 20.00 -7.59 -20.13
N PRO A 260 18.97 -7.28 -20.94
CA PRO A 260 17.76 -6.64 -20.45
C PRO A 260 17.37 -7.34 -19.16
N LEU A 261 17.46 -6.60 -18.04
CA LEU A 261 16.78 -6.99 -16.81
C LEU A 261 15.44 -7.47 -17.31
N ARG A 262 15.18 -8.78 -17.18
CA ARG A 262 13.96 -9.32 -17.77
C ARG A 262 12.85 -8.63 -17.02
N ALA A 263 12.34 -7.54 -17.61
CA ALA A 263 11.11 -6.91 -17.22
C ALA A 263 10.10 -8.03 -17.32
N GLU A 264 9.72 -8.55 -16.17
CA GLU A 264 8.70 -9.58 -16.11
C GLU A 264 7.44 -8.93 -16.67
N THR A 265 6.90 -9.49 -17.76
CA THR A 265 5.66 -8.98 -18.35
C THR A 265 4.56 -9.96 -18.03
N ILE A 266 3.51 -9.47 -17.39
CA ILE A 266 2.30 -10.23 -17.06
C ILE A 266 1.15 -9.63 -17.89
N ASP A 267 0.48 -10.47 -18.67
CA ASP A 267 -0.82 -10.16 -19.26
C ASP A 267 -1.90 -10.75 -18.35
N THR A 268 -2.83 -9.93 -17.90
CA THR A 268 -3.91 -10.32 -16.98
C THR A 268 -5.24 -9.73 -17.43
N ASP A 269 -6.37 -10.33 -17.05
CA ASP A 269 -7.68 -9.81 -17.43
C ASP A 269 -7.97 -8.51 -16.65
N LEU A 270 -7.59 -8.50 -15.37
CA LEU A 270 -7.81 -7.40 -14.43
C LEU A 270 -6.56 -7.10 -13.60
N LEU A 271 -6.09 -5.86 -13.66
CA LEU A 271 -5.04 -5.34 -12.78
C LEU A 271 -5.67 -4.57 -11.62
N ILE A 272 -5.24 -4.86 -10.40
CA ILE A 272 -5.62 -4.13 -9.18
C ILE A 272 -4.34 -3.56 -8.58
N VAL A 273 -4.30 -2.24 -8.42
CA VAL A 273 -3.15 -1.55 -7.83
C VAL A 273 -3.51 -1.12 -6.43
N GLY A 274 -2.81 -1.67 -5.44
CA GLY A 274 -3.12 -1.54 -4.02
C GLY A 274 -3.77 -2.81 -3.45
N GLY A 275 -3.16 -3.35 -2.40
CA GLY A 275 -3.69 -4.43 -1.55
C GLY A 275 -4.43 -3.90 -0.31
N THR A 276 -4.97 -2.69 -0.42
CA THR A 276 -5.79 -2.01 0.60
C THR A 276 -7.14 -2.70 0.78
N GLU A 277 -8.03 -2.12 1.59
CA GLU A 277 -9.39 -2.58 1.83
C GLU A 277 -10.17 -2.82 0.53
N SER A 278 -10.10 -1.88 -0.41
CA SER A 278 -10.74 -2.05 -1.71
C SER A 278 -10.04 -3.09 -2.58
N GLY A 279 -8.71 -3.19 -2.48
CA GLY A 279 -7.89 -4.03 -3.36
C GLY A 279 -8.15 -5.53 -3.22
N TRP A 280 -8.08 -6.05 -1.99
CA TRP A 280 -8.37 -7.47 -1.75
C TRP A 280 -9.85 -7.79 -1.99
N ALA A 281 -10.75 -6.84 -1.66
CA ALA A 281 -12.18 -7.00 -1.85
C ALA A 281 -12.54 -7.10 -3.34
N ALA A 282 -11.95 -6.23 -4.16
CA ALA A 282 -12.08 -6.26 -5.61
C ALA A 282 -11.59 -7.58 -6.21
N ALA A 283 -10.46 -8.10 -5.72
CA ALA A 283 -9.90 -9.36 -6.20
C ALA A 283 -10.82 -10.56 -5.90
N ILE A 284 -11.36 -10.65 -4.68
CA ILE A 284 -12.27 -11.75 -4.32
C ILE A 284 -13.58 -11.65 -5.09
N GLU A 285 -14.15 -10.45 -5.20
CA GLU A 285 -15.39 -10.21 -5.96
C GLU A 285 -15.22 -10.59 -7.44
N ALA A 286 -14.16 -10.11 -8.09
CA ALA A 286 -13.86 -10.44 -9.48
C ALA A 286 -13.59 -11.94 -9.68
N ALA A 287 -12.89 -12.59 -8.74
CA ALA A 287 -12.60 -14.02 -8.83
C ALA A 287 -13.88 -14.87 -8.71
N ARG A 288 -14.78 -14.52 -7.77
CA ARG A 288 -16.09 -15.14 -7.60
C ARG A 288 -16.98 -14.96 -8.83
N ALA A 289 -16.91 -13.79 -9.46
CA ALA A 289 -17.65 -13.47 -10.67
C ALA A 289 -17.02 -14.01 -11.97
N GLY A 290 -15.92 -14.78 -11.87
CA GLY A 290 -15.39 -15.59 -12.97
C GLY A 290 -14.24 -14.97 -13.78
N VAL A 291 -13.62 -13.88 -13.32
CA VAL A 291 -12.41 -13.32 -13.97
C VAL A 291 -11.25 -14.29 -13.82
N LYS A 292 -10.62 -14.71 -14.91
CA LYS A 292 -9.72 -15.87 -14.93
C LYS A 292 -8.30 -15.55 -14.48
N SER A 293 -7.82 -14.35 -14.78
CA SER A 293 -6.51 -13.87 -14.37
C SER A 293 -6.63 -12.49 -13.75
N ILE A 294 -6.25 -12.40 -12.47
CA ILE A 294 -6.24 -11.16 -11.69
C ILE A 294 -4.83 -10.97 -11.14
N THR A 295 -4.30 -9.76 -11.29
CA THR A 295 -3.00 -9.39 -10.72
C THR A 295 -3.18 -8.26 -9.74
N ILE A 296 -2.79 -8.48 -8.48
CA ILE A 296 -2.70 -7.44 -7.47
C ILE A 296 -1.23 -7.01 -7.36
N VAL A 297 -0.97 -5.71 -7.50
CA VAL A 297 0.34 -5.12 -7.23
C VAL A 297 0.21 -4.12 -6.10
N HIS A 298 0.95 -4.31 -5.02
CA HIS A 298 0.85 -3.52 -3.79
C HIS A 298 2.21 -2.96 -3.38
N ASP A 299 2.23 -1.73 -2.90
CA ASP A 299 3.44 -1.02 -2.49
C ASP A 299 3.92 -1.41 -1.08
N GLY A 300 3.07 -2.04 -0.28
CA GLY A 300 3.42 -2.55 1.03
C GLY A 300 3.59 -4.06 1.06
N THR A 301 3.77 -4.58 2.28
CA THR A 301 3.96 -6.02 2.52
C THR A 301 2.73 -6.69 3.11
N TRP A 302 1.79 -5.91 3.67
CA TRP A 302 0.59 -6.39 4.33
C TRP A 302 -0.65 -6.02 3.53
N LEU A 303 -1.71 -6.82 3.63
CA LEU A 303 -3.00 -6.52 3.01
C LEU A 303 -3.95 -5.87 4.01
N GLY A 304 -4.89 -5.04 3.54
CA GLY A 304 -6.02 -4.57 4.35
C GLY A 304 -5.97 -3.11 4.82
N GLY A 305 -4.98 -2.32 4.39
CA GLY A 305 -4.95 -0.85 4.56
C GLY A 305 -5.23 -0.37 5.99
N GLN A 306 -6.36 0.29 6.25
CA GLN A 306 -6.72 0.82 7.58
C GLN A 306 -6.67 -0.23 8.68
N TYR A 307 -7.04 -1.49 8.39
CA TYR A 307 -7.05 -2.57 9.37
C TYR A 307 -5.63 -2.98 9.82
N THR A 308 -4.63 -2.80 8.95
CA THR A 308 -3.34 -3.45 9.09
C THR A 308 -2.20 -2.45 8.97
N GLU A 309 -1.82 -2.06 7.75
CA GLU A 309 -0.68 -1.20 7.44
C GLU A 309 -0.76 0.19 8.05
N GLN A 310 -1.98 0.69 8.27
CA GLN A 310 -2.22 1.99 8.91
C GLN A 310 -2.58 1.88 10.40
N GLY A 311 -2.84 0.66 10.90
CA GLY A 311 -3.04 0.38 12.33
C GLY A 311 -4.32 0.97 12.95
N LEU A 312 -5.37 1.24 12.18
CA LEU A 312 -6.66 1.68 12.68
C LEU A 312 -7.52 0.47 13.08
N VAL A 313 -7.34 0.03 14.32
CA VAL A 313 -7.78 -1.29 14.79
C VAL A 313 -9.20 -1.33 15.39
N CYS A 314 -9.88 -0.19 15.43
CA CYS A 314 -11.26 -0.06 15.88
C CYS A 314 -12.11 0.27 14.66
N VAL A 315 -13.14 -0.54 14.40
CA VAL A 315 -14.07 -0.29 13.29
C VAL A 315 -15.16 0.66 13.74
N ASP A 316 -15.28 1.80 13.06
CA ASP A 316 -16.35 2.76 13.30
C ASP A 316 -17.66 2.26 12.68
N GLU A 317 -18.35 1.37 13.41
CA GLU A 317 -19.61 0.76 12.99
C GLU A 317 -20.67 0.71 14.09
N ASN A 318 -21.93 0.48 13.69
CA ASN A 318 -23.05 0.30 14.59
C ASN A 318 -23.66 -1.10 14.46
N LYS A 319 -23.60 -1.92 15.50
CA LYS A 319 -23.94 -3.36 15.45
C LYS A 319 -25.43 -3.72 15.66
N GLY A 320 -26.40 -2.88 15.29
CA GLY A 320 -27.77 -3.39 15.12
C GLY A 320 -28.82 -2.37 14.66
N VAL A 321 -30.13 -2.64 14.89
CA VAL A 321 -31.35 -1.75 14.80
C VAL A 321 -31.98 -1.28 16.17
N GLY A 322 -32.11 0.03 16.46
CA GLY A 322 -32.94 0.60 17.57
C GLY A 322 -32.37 1.15 18.92
N THR A 323 -31.25 0.69 19.46
CA THR A 323 -30.51 1.12 20.68
C THR A 323 -28.98 0.93 20.58
N THR A 324 -28.16 1.98 20.58
CA THR A 324 -26.70 1.85 20.83
C THR A 324 -26.44 1.86 22.32
N GLY A 325 -25.48 1.05 22.81
CA GLY A 325 -24.88 1.24 24.15
C GLY A 325 -23.43 1.72 24.02
N TRP A 326 -22.87 2.60 24.86
CA TRP A 326 -23.39 3.36 26.02
C TRP A 326 -22.53 4.61 26.33
N GLY A 327 -23.24 5.64 26.79
CA GLY A 327 -22.89 6.86 27.55
C GLY A 327 -24.24 7.58 27.81
N PRO A 328 -24.47 8.28 28.94
CA PRO A 328 -25.79 8.85 29.25
C PRO A 328 -26.21 9.86 28.16
N ASP A 329 -27.22 9.52 27.39
CA ASP A 329 -28.09 10.41 26.59
C ASP A 329 -27.44 11.44 25.64
N TRP A 330 -26.13 11.39 25.38
CA TRP A 330 -25.42 12.49 24.68
C TRP A 330 -25.24 12.32 23.17
N HIS A 331 -25.73 11.21 22.58
CA HIS A 331 -25.70 11.01 21.12
C HIS A 331 -27.02 10.38 20.63
N PRO A 332 -27.88 11.13 19.92
CA PRO A 332 -29.09 10.58 19.31
C PRO A 332 -28.77 9.80 18.01
N MET A 333 -27.82 8.86 18.02
CA MET A 333 -27.56 8.00 16.85
C MET A 333 -28.44 6.74 16.88
N LYS A 334 -29.65 6.83 16.34
CA LYS A 334 -30.43 5.67 15.88
C LYS A 334 -29.86 5.11 14.57
N ARG A 335 -28.84 4.26 14.75
CA ARG A 335 -28.45 3.03 14.04
C ARG A 335 -28.21 3.03 12.50
N SER A 336 -27.02 2.51 12.15
CA SER A 336 -26.53 2.14 10.81
C SER A 336 -27.27 0.91 10.27
N PHE A 337 -27.01 0.55 9.01
CA PHE A 337 -27.46 -0.69 8.39
C PHE A 337 -26.76 -1.91 8.97
N HIS A 338 -27.37 -3.08 8.79
CA HIS A 338 -26.70 -4.35 9.03
C HIS A 338 -25.44 -4.47 8.17
N ARG A 339 -24.43 -5.22 8.63
CA ARG A 339 -23.28 -5.55 7.77
C ARG A 339 -23.74 -6.35 6.55
N PHE A 340 -23.13 -6.09 5.41
CA PHE A 340 -23.38 -6.78 4.15
C PHE A 340 -22.09 -6.92 3.34
N GLY A 341 -22.14 -7.69 2.25
CA GLY A 341 -21.01 -7.90 1.35
C GLY A 341 -19.80 -8.57 2.03
N LEU A 342 -18.62 -8.37 1.43
CA LEU A 342 -17.35 -8.87 1.94
C LEU A 342 -16.97 -8.25 3.29
N PHE A 343 -17.47 -7.06 3.61
CA PHE A 343 -17.28 -6.47 4.94
C PHE A 343 -17.90 -7.35 6.03
N LYS A 344 -19.12 -7.88 5.82
CA LYS A 344 -19.72 -8.84 6.75
C LYS A 344 -18.86 -10.11 6.89
N GLU A 345 -18.42 -10.68 5.76
CA GLU A 345 -17.60 -11.90 5.78
C GLU A 345 -16.28 -11.70 6.52
N LEU A 346 -15.60 -10.58 6.28
CA LEU A 346 -14.37 -10.19 6.98
C LEU A 346 -14.60 -10.09 8.48
N MET A 347 -15.62 -9.32 8.88
CA MET A 347 -15.88 -9.09 10.30
C MET A 347 -16.32 -10.35 11.03
N ASP A 348 -17.12 -11.22 10.40
CA ASP A 348 -17.50 -12.52 10.97
C ASP A 348 -16.26 -13.41 11.21
N ARG A 349 -15.27 -13.39 10.30
CA ARG A 349 -14.00 -14.11 10.46
C ARG A 349 -13.11 -13.53 11.55
N ILE A 350 -12.98 -12.20 11.60
CA ILE A 350 -12.25 -11.52 12.69
C ILE A 350 -12.89 -11.85 14.05
N GLU A 351 -14.21 -11.78 14.15
CA GLU A 351 -14.94 -12.10 15.36
C GLU A 351 -14.82 -13.58 15.75
N ALA A 352 -14.80 -14.49 14.78
CA ALA A 352 -14.54 -15.91 15.02
C ALA A 352 -13.10 -16.15 15.52
N PHE A 353 -12.11 -15.51 14.89
CA PHE A 353 -10.71 -15.55 15.32
C PHE A 353 -10.58 -15.05 16.77
N ASN A 354 -11.14 -13.88 17.06
CA ASN A 354 -11.16 -13.29 18.39
C ASN A 354 -11.85 -14.21 19.42
N THR A 355 -12.97 -14.82 19.06
CA THR A 355 -13.68 -15.75 19.93
C THR A 355 -12.84 -16.99 20.24
N GLY A 356 -12.13 -17.53 19.25
CA GLY A 356 -11.22 -18.66 19.42
C GLY A 356 -10.08 -18.31 20.36
N LYS A 357 -9.38 -17.20 20.08
CA LYS A 357 -8.15 -16.80 20.79
C LYS A 357 -8.42 -16.16 22.16
N TYR A 358 -9.32 -15.18 22.21
CA TYR A 358 -9.57 -14.35 23.38
C TYR A 358 -10.84 -14.73 24.15
N GLY A 359 -11.70 -15.57 23.57
CA GLY A 359 -12.96 -15.99 24.20
C GLY A 359 -14.12 -15.02 24.03
N SER A 360 -13.95 -13.96 23.24
CA SER A 360 -15.00 -12.99 22.92
C SER A 360 -14.82 -12.49 21.49
N PRO A 361 -15.90 -12.24 20.72
CA PRO A 361 -15.80 -11.61 19.41
C PRO A 361 -15.33 -10.15 19.49
N MET A 362 -15.48 -9.51 20.66
CA MET A 362 -15.10 -8.11 20.93
C MET A 362 -14.17 -8.05 22.16
N PRO A 363 -12.92 -8.51 22.01
CA PRO A 363 -12.04 -8.78 23.15
C PRO A 363 -11.63 -7.52 23.93
N GLY A 364 -11.63 -6.35 23.30
CA GLY A 364 -11.23 -5.10 23.93
C GLY A 364 -12.32 -4.39 24.74
N ARG A 365 -13.59 -4.73 24.52
CA ARG A 365 -14.76 -4.03 25.10
C ARG A 365 -14.62 -2.48 25.09
N PRO A 366 -14.15 -1.87 23.98
CA PRO A 366 -13.83 -0.46 23.95
C PRO A 366 -15.09 0.41 24.10
N MET A 367 -14.93 1.70 24.35
CA MET A 367 -16.05 2.64 24.27
C MET A 367 -16.40 3.01 22.82
N HIS A 368 -15.40 3.20 21.95
CA HIS A 368 -15.59 3.54 20.54
C HIS A 368 -15.20 2.35 19.66
N GLY A 369 -15.99 2.13 18.61
CA GLY A 369 -15.77 1.04 17.66
C GLY A 369 -15.90 -0.34 18.30
N PRO A 370 -17.12 -0.94 18.35
CA PRO A 370 -17.35 -2.17 19.11
C PRO A 370 -16.50 -3.35 18.63
N SER A 371 -16.12 -3.39 17.35
CA SER A 371 -15.18 -4.38 16.83
C SER A 371 -13.74 -3.91 16.95
N THR A 372 -12.92 -4.80 17.48
CA THR A 372 -11.49 -4.60 17.68
C THR A 372 -10.73 -5.85 17.30
N PHE A 373 -9.48 -5.67 16.86
CA PHE A 373 -8.58 -6.73 16.43
C PHE A 373 -7.14 -6.27 16.54
N ARG A 374 -6.17 -7.18 16.59
CA ARG A 374 -4.78 -6.78 16.37
C ARG A 374 -4.48 -6.70 14.86
N PRO A 375 -3.72 -5.71 14.38
CA PRO A 375 -3.33 -5.59 12.97
C PRO A 375 -2.74 -6.85 12.37
N ALA A 376 -1.78 -7.50 13.02
CA ALA A 376 -1.17 -8.73 12.48
C ALA A 376 -2.19 -9.89 12.36
N GLU A 377 -3.20 -9.91 13.21
CA GLU A 377 -4.25 -10.93 13.19
C GLU A 377 -5.24 -10.66 12.06
N ALA A 378 -5.68 -9.41 11.90
CA ALA A 378 -6.49 -9.01 10.76
C ALA A 378 -5.77 -9.28 9.44
N GLU A 379 -4.46 -9.01 9.35
CA GLU A 379 -3.60 -9.33 8.20
C GLU A 379 -3.68 -10.81 7.81
N SER A 380 -3.60 -11.69 8.81
CA SER A 380 -3.71 -13.13 8.59
C SER A 380 -5.08 -13.54 8.03
N VAL A 381 -6.16 -12.87 8.47
CA VAL A 381 -7.52 -13.09 7.94
C VAL A 381 -7.62 -12.63 6.49
N PHE A 382 -7.05 -11.48 6.11
CA PHE A 382 -7.02 -11.05 4.71
C PHE A 382 -6.28 -12.04 3.81
N ARG A 383 -5.13 -12.56 4.26
CA ARG A 383 -4.42 -13.62 3.52
C ARG A 383 -5.24 -14.88 3.39
N GLU A 384 -5.86 -15.34 4.48
CA GLU A 384 -6.72 -16.52 4.48
C GLU A 384 -7.87 -16.38 3.47
N MET A 385 -8.55 -15.23 3.44
CA MET A 385 -9.67 -14.99 2.53
C MET A 385 -9.25 -14.99 1.05
N LEU A 386 -8.03 -14.51 0.75
CA LEU A 386 -7.51 -14.46 -0.61
C LEU A 386 -6.89 -15.79 -1.08
N GLU A 387 -6.44 -16.62 -0.13
CA GLU A 387 -5.64 -17.83 -0.39
C GLU A 387 -6.27 -18.84 -1.36
N PRO A 388 -7.59 -19.13 -1.34
CA PRO A 388 -8.20 -20.05 -2.31
C PRO A 388 -7.92 -19.68 -3.76
N TRP A 389 -7.95 -18.37 -4.06
CA TRP A 389 -7.75 -17.82 -5.40
C TRP A 389 -6.27 -17.71 -5.78
N ARG A 390 -5.39 -17.56 -4.77
CA ARG A 390 -3.95 -17.65 -4.98
C ARG A 390 -3.51 -19.07 -5.30
N LYS A 391 -4.01 -20.06 -4.57
CA LYS A 391 -3.71 -21.48 -4.80
C LYS A 391 -4.21 -21.98 -6.14
N SER A 392 -5.35 -21.48 -6.62
CA SER A 392 -5.85 -21.81 -7.96
C SER A 392 -5.05 -21.15 -9.10
N GLY A 393 -4.20 -20.16 -8.79
CA GLY A 393 -3.49 -19.34 -9.78
C GLY A 393 -4.35 -18.26 -10.43
N GLN A 394 -5.61 -18.10 -10.00
CA GLN A 394 -6.53 -17.08 -10.53
C GLN A 394 -6.13 -15.67 -10.07
N VAL A 395 -5.58 -15.54 -8.86
CA VAL A 395 -5.05 -14.28 -8.31
C VAL A 395 -3.55 -14.40 -8.09
N SER A 396 -2.78 -13.52 -8.73
CA SER A 396 -1.36 -13.29 -8.44
C SER A 396 -1.20 -12.05 -7.54
N LEU A 397 -0.23 -12.07 -6.62
CA LEU A 397 0.05 -10.98 -5.70
C LEU A 397 1.53 -10.62 -5.73
N HIS A 398 1.83 -9.38 -6.06
CA HIS A 398 3.16 -8.78 -6.06
C HIS A 398 3.21 -7.68 -4.98
N LEU A 399 4.08 -7.86 -4.01
CA LEU A 399 4.25 -6.96 -2.85
C LEU A 399 5.54 -6.15 -3.00
N SER A 400 5.64 -5.04 -2.25
CA SER A 400 6.80 -4.14 -2.29
C SER A 400 7.11 -3.61 -3.68
N MET A 401 6.07 -3.28 -4.47
CA MET A 401 6.20 -2.77 -5.83
C MET A 401 5.39 -1.48 -5.99
N VAL A 402 6.02 -0.43 -6.53
CA VAL A 402 5.36 0.86 -6.79
C VAL A 402 5.18 1.08 -8.28
N PRO A 403 4.03 1.59 -8.73
CA PRO A 403 3.86 1.96 -10.13
C PRO A 403 4.72 3.19 -10.46
N VAL A 404 5.34 3.17 -11.64
CA VAL A 404 6.24 4.23 -12.10
C VAL A 404 5.86 4.79 -13.46
N GLU A 405 5.13 4.04 -14.28
CA GLU A 405 4.67 4.46 -15.61
C GLU A 405 3.32 3.82 -15.95
N ALA A 406 2.43 4.61 -16.56
CA ALA A 406 1.18 4.10 -17.13
C ALA A 406 1.34 3.79 -18.63
N LEU A 407 0.93 2.60 -19.03
CA LEU A 407 0.90 2.19 -20.44
C LEU A 407 -0.41 2.67 -21.06
N MET A 408 -0.38 3.83 -21.71
CA MET A 408 -1.53 4.39 -22.41
C MET A 408 -1.57 3.94 -23.88
N ASP A 409 -2.76 3.94 -24.48
CA ASP A 409 -2.86 3.88 -25.94
C ASP A 409 -2.26 5.14 -26.62
N PRO A 410 -1.98 5.12 -27.95
CA PRO A 410 -1.33 6.24 -28.63
C PRO A 410 -2.05 7.59 -28.47
N ASP A 411 -3.39 7.55 -28.40
CA ASP A 411 -4.23 8.73 -28.26
C ASP A 411 -4.36 9.21 -26.80
N LYS A 412 -3.78 8.47 -25.84
CA LYS A 412 -3.82 8.72 -24.39
C LYS A 412 -5.23 8.80 -23.82
N THR A 413 -6.15 8.01 -24.38
CA THR A 413 -7.55 7.95 -23.96
C THR A 413 -7.85 6.70 -23.14
N THR A 414 -7.05 5.64 -23.29
CA THR A 414 -7.29 4.36 -22.62
C THR A 414 -6.03 3.83 -21.93
N LEU A 415 -6.16 3.50 -20.65
CA LEU A 415 -5.12 2.79 -19.89
C LEU A 415 -5.08 1.30 -20.30
N LYS A 416 -3.87 0.78 -20.54
CA LYS A 416 -3.61 -0.61 -21.00
C LYS A 416 -2.74 -1.42 -20.04
N GLY A 417 -2.27 -0.82 -18.95
CA GLY A 417 -1.37 -1.45 -18.01
C GLY A 417 -0.44 -0.46 -17.32
N LEU A 418 0.49 -0.97 -16.52
CA LEU A 418 1.44 -0.19 -15.73
C LEU A 418 2.81 -0.88 -15.68
N VAL A 419 3.85 -0.08 -15.50
CA VAL A 419 5.20 -0.53 -15.14
C VAL A 419 5.42 -0.24 -13.66
N PHE A 420 6.05 -1.18 -12.97
CA PHE A 420 6.30 -1.14 -11.53
C PHE A 420 7.77 -1.40 -11.24
N HIS A 421 8.31 -0.73 -10.22
CA HIS A 421 9.63 -1.00 -9.66
C HIS A 421 9.53 -1.54 -8.24
N SER A 422 10.43 -2.45 -7.89
CA SER A 422 10.52 -2.93 -6.51
C SER A 422 11.06 -1.84 -5.59
N LEU A 423 10.47 -1.73 -4.40
CA LEU A 423 10.97 -0.87 -3.34
C LEU A 423 12.30 -1.36 -2.75
N ASP A 424 12.54 -2.67 -2.80
CA ASP A 424 13.75 -3.29 -2.25
C ASP A 424 14.91 -3.26 -3.27
N ASP A 425 14.58 -3.23 -4.57
CA ASP A 425 15.54 -3.21 -5.67
C ASP A 425 14.95 -2.49 -6.89
N SER A 426 15.29 -1.21 -7.06
CA SER A 426 14.82 -0.41 -8.19
C SER A 426 15.20 -0.95 -9.58
N THR A 427 16.13 -1.92 -9.66
CA THR A 427 16.46 -2.59 -10.93
C THR A 427 15.47 -3.71 -11.28
N ARG A 428 14.67 -4.18 -10.30
CA ARG A 428 13.61 -5.14 -10.52
C ARG A 428 12.35 -4.45 -11.01
N GLU A 429 12.06 -4.68 -12.29
CA GLU A 429 10.89 -4.13 -12.97
C GLU A 429 9.85 -5.22 -13.29
N LEU A 430 8.58 -4.87 -13.12
CA LEU A 430 7.42 -5.66 -13.52
C LEU A 430 6.54 -4.80 -14.43
N THR A 431 6.23 -5.30 -15.61
CA THR A 431 5.21 -4.72 -16.49
C THR A 431 3.95 -5.55 -16.40
N VAL A 432 2.81 -4.95 -16.09
CA VAL A 432 1.51 -5.64 -16.11
C VAL A 432 0.60 -4.97 -17.12
N ARG A 433 0.10 -5.76 -18.07
CA ARG A 433 -0.88 -5.33 -19.08
C ARG A 433 -2.25 -5.90 -18.72
N ALA A 434 -3.25 -5.04 -18.76
CA ALA A 434 -4.63 -5.41 -18.49
C ALA A 434 -5.58 -4.53 -19.30
N ARG A 435 -6.73 -5.09 -19.66
CA ARG A 435 -7.78 -4.31 -20.31
C ARG A 435 -8.39 -3.29 -19.34
N ILE A 436 -8.54 -3.70 -18.08
CA ILE A 436 -9.13 -2.90 -17.01
C ILE A 436 -8.16 -2.86 -15.84
N THR A 437 -7.96 -1.67 -15.29
CA THR A 437 -7.18 -1.43 -14.08
C THR A 437 -8.07 -0.78 -13.02
N ILE A 438 -8.05 -1.33 -11.80
CA ILE A 438 -8.67 -0.74 -10.61
C ILE A 438 -7.58 -0.05 -9.79
N ASP A 439 -7.77 1.24 -9.51
CA ASP A 439 -6.89 2.01 -8.62
C ASP A 439 -7.38 1.96 -7.17
N ALA A 440 -6.89 0.98 -6.44
CA ALA A 440 -7.11 0.80 -5.00
C ALA A 440 -5.93 1.31 -4.16
N SER A 441 -5.03 2.12 -4.74
CA SER A 441 -3.86 2.63 -4.05
C SER A 441 -4.22 3.69 -3.01
N ASP A 442 -3.38 3.87 -2.00
CA ASP A 442 -3.61 4.85 -0.93
C ASP A 442 -3.59 6.31 -1.43
N TRP A 443 -2.85 6.58 -2.53
CA TRP A 443 -2.59 7.94 -3.00
C TRP A 443 -3.07 8.21 -4.43
N GLY A 444 -3.81 7.28 -5.03
CA GLY A 444 -4.29 7.37 -6.41
C GLY A 444 -3.16 7.43 -7.42
N GLU A 445 -2.13 6.60 -7.22
CA GLU A 445 -0.97 6.52 -8.10
C GLU A 445 -1.36 6.28 -9.57
N VAL A 446 -2.35 5.43 -9.84
CA VAL A 446 -2.76 5.12 -11.21
C VAL A 446 -3.51 6.30 -11.84
N VAL A 447 -4.39 6.96 -11.08
CA VAL A 447 -5.05 8.20 -11.51
C VAL A 447 -4.00 9.23 -11.94
N ARG A 448 -2.95 9.44 -11.13
CA ARG A 448 -1.86 10.38 -11.45
C ARG A 448 -1.05 9.97 -12.67
N LEU A 449 -0.62 8.71 -12.74
CA LEU A 449 0.26 8.22 -13.81
C LEU A 449 -0.46 8.12 -15.16
N SER A 450 -1.74 7.76 -15.16
CA SER A 450 -2.56 7.67 -16.38
C SER A 450 -2.87 9.04 -17.00
N GLY A 451 -2.71 10.13 -16.24
CA GLY A 451 -3.09 11.47 -16.67
C GLY A 451 -4.58 11.76 -16.51
N ALA A 452 -5.34 10.89 -15.83
CA ALA A 452 -6.72 11.18 -15.45
C ALA A 452 -6.76 12.43 -14.55
N ALA A 453 -7.75 13.30 -14.77
CA ALA A 453 -7.91 14.52 -14.00
C ALA A 453 -8.31 14.20 -12.55
N PHE A 454 -7.82 15.00 -11.59
CA PHE A 454 -8.12 14.86 -10.18
C PHE A 454 -8.05 16.19 -9.44
N GLU A 455 -8.57 16.21 -8.23
CA GLU A 455 -8.68 17.36 -7.35
C GLU A 455 -8.04 17.08 -5.99
N THR A 456 -7.57 18.13 -5.32
CA THR A 456 -6.91 18.07 -4.01
C THR A 456 -7.25 19.32 -3.21
N GLY A 457 -7.30 19.19 -1.89
CA GLY A 457 -7.50 20.32 -0.98
C GLY A 457 -8.94 20.86 -0.97
N PRO A 458 -9.19 22.11 -0.56
CA PRO A 458 -10.55 22.63 -0.42
C PRO A 458 -11.22 22.95 -1.75
N ASP A 459 -12.51 22.64 -1.83
CA ASP A 459 -13.39 23.14 -2.89
C ASP A 459 -14.04 24.45 -2.46
N SER A 460 -14.23 25.38 -3.39
CA SER A 460 -15.01 26.60 -3.12
C SER A 460 -16.50 26.32 -3.20
N ARG A 461 -17.30 27.09 -2.45
CA ARG A 461 -18.75 27.07 -2.55
C ARG A 461 -19.23 27.34 -3.98
N SER A 462 -18.56 28.23 -4.72
CA SER A 462 -18.89 28.52 -6.12
C SER A 462 -18.71 27.34 -7.07
N ARG A 463 -17.94 26.31 -6.69
CA ARG A 463 -17.65 25.16 -7.54
C ARG A 463 -18.80 24.15 -7.54
N TYR A 464 -19.31 23.80 -6.35
CA TYR A 464 -20.31 22.74 -6.18
C TYR A 464 -21.60 23.21 -5.51
N GLY A 465 -21.71 24.49 -5.14
CA GLY A 465 -22.85 25.03 -4.41
C GLY A 465 -22.96 24.53 -2.97
N GLU A 466 -21.89 23.93 -2.42
CA GLU A 466 -21.94 23.28 -1.12
C GLU A 466 -22.03 24.30 0.02
N PRO A 467 -23.06 24.22 0.88
CA PRO A 467 -23.29 25.23 1.91
C PRO A 467 -22.13 25.31 2.91
N SER A 468 -21.50 24.17 3.23
CA SER A 468 -20.41 24.15 4.20
C SER A 468 -19.04 24.46 3.61
N ALA A 469 -18.89 24.44 2.29
CA ALA A 469 -17.62 24.75 1.63
C ALA A 469 -17.21 26.22 1.84
N PRO A 470 -15.89 26.52 1.85
CA PRO A 470 -15.40 27.90 1.94
C PRO A 470 -15.84 28.75 0.75
N GLU A 471 -16.14 30.03 0.99
CA GLU A 471 -16.52 30.98 -0.07
C GLU A 471 -15.42 31.15 -1.13
N ASP A 472 -14.19 31.33 -0.65
CA ASP A 472 -12.99 31.49 -1.48
C ASP A 472 -11.95 30.44 -1.10
N ALA A 473 -11.79 29.43 -1.95
CA ALA A 473 -10.78 28.39 -1.77
C ALA A 473 -9.34 28.95 -1.88
N ALA A 474 -9.12 30.11 -2.51
CA ALA A 474 -7.81 30.75 -2.58
C ALA A 474 -7.32 31.26 -1.21
N ALA A 475 -8.22 31.42 -0.24
CA ALA A 475 -7.86 31.71 1.15
C ALA A 475 -7.22 30.51 1.87
N TYR A 476 -7.13 29.36 1.23
CA TYR A 476 -6.56 28.12 1.75
C TYR A 476 -5.35 27.75 0.91
N PRO A 477 -4.24 27.34 1.54
CA PRO A 477 -3.09 26.90 0.77
C PRO A 477 -3.37 25.52 0.15
N PRO A 478 -2.77 25.18 -1.00
CA PRO A 478 -3.08 23.96 -1.75
C PRO A 478 -2.85 22.64 -0.99
N ASN A 479 -2.05 22.67 0.07
CA ASN A 479 -1.73 21.54 0.93
C ASN A 479 -2.66 21.36 2.14
N GLU A 480 -3.70 22.19 2.27
CA GLU A 480 -4.74 21.97 3.26
C GLU A 480 -5.54 20.71 2.93
N MET A 481 -5.68 19.81 3.89
CA MET A 481 -6.42 18.56 3.82
C MET A 481 -6.56 17.98 5.24
N ASN A 482 -7.38 16.94 5.42
CA ASN A 482 -7.45 16.24 6.69
C ASN A 482 -6.06 15.76 7.16
N PRO A 483 -5.80 15.80 8.49
CA PRO A 483 -4.53 15.35 9.04
C PRO A 483 -4.32 13.86 8.83
N ILE A 484 -3.05 13.49 8.72
CA ILE A 484 -2.60 12.10 8.84
C ILE A 484 -2.32 11.76 10.30
N THR A 485 -2.40 10.48 10.65
CA THR A 485 -2.11 10.03 12.02
C THR A 485 -1.34 8.73 12.02
N TRP A 486 -0.24 8.64 12.76
CA TRP A 486 0.47 7.37 12.92
C TRP A 486 -0.09 6.61 14.12
N CYS A 487 -0.94 5.61 13.90
CA CYS A 487 -1.60 4.89 14.99
C CYS A 487 -0.58 4.14 15.87
N LEU A 488 -0.72 4.26 17.20
CA LEU A 488 0.18 3.63 18.16
C LEU A 488 -0.52 2.44 18.78
N VAL A 489 -0.10 1.23 18.42
CA VAL A 489 -0.55 0.02 19.12
C VAL A 489 0.43 -0.26 20.25
N VAL A 490 -0.09 -0.26 21.48
CA VAL A 490 0.71 -0.52 22.68
C VAL A 490 0.15 -1.71 23.43
N GLU A 491 1.04 -2.50 24.01
CA GLU A 491 0.72 -3.68 24.83
C GLU A 491 1.36 -3.57 26.20
N GLU A 492 0.65 -4.08 27.22
CA GLU A 492 1.15 -4.13 28.59
C GLU A 492 2.39 -5.03 28.67
N SER A 493 3.42 -4.53 29.34
CA SER A 493 4.73 -5.19 29.47
C SER A 493 4.98 -5.75 30.87
N GLY A 494 4.26 -5.24 31.88
CA GLY A 494 4.51 -5.56 33.29
C GLY A 494 5.78 -4.92 33.88
N GLU A 495 6.55 -4.18 33.09
CA GLU A 495 7.79 -3.51 33.50
C GLU A 495 7.83 -2.06 33.02
N ASP A 496 8.80 -1.27 33.50
CA ASP A 496 9.00 0.10 33.03
C ASP A 496 9.43 0.09 31.56
N SER A 497 8.57 0.62 30.68
CA SER A 497 8.71 0.56 29.21
C SER A 497 8.71 1.95 28.57
N VAL A 498 9.20 2.97 29.30
CA VAL A 498 9.36 4.32 28.76
C VAL A 498 10.23 4.30 27.51
N ILE A 499 9.69 4.81 26.40
CA ILE A 499 10.44 4.91 25.15
C ILE A 499 11.55 5.97 25.25
N PRO A 500 12.60 5.91 24.41
CA PRO A 500 13.58 6.99 24.32
C PRO A 500 12.91 8.33 23.98
N VAL A 501 13.49 9.45 24.45
CA VAL A 501 12.99 10.80 24.14
C VAL A 501 12.94 10.97 22.61
N PRO A 502 11.75 11.20 22.02
CA PRO A 502 11.65 11.34 20.57
C PRO A 502 12.32 12.63 20.08
N PRO A 503 12.82 12.66 18.83
CA PRO A 503 13.36 13.88 18.23
C PRO A 503 12.35 15.02 18.33
N HIS A 504 12.84 16.23 18.63
CA HIS A 504 12.03 17.45 18.69
C HIS A 504 10.91 17.46 19.74
N TYR A 505 10.94 16.53 20.70
CA TYR A 505 9.98 16.50 21.81
C TYR A 505 10.03 17.80 22.62
N ASP A 506 8.87 18.43 22.78
CA ASP A 506 8.65 19.55 23.69
C ASP A 506 7.33 19.31 24.42
N GLU A 507 7.39 19.24 25.75
CA GLU A 507 6.25 19.01 26.64
C GLU A 507 5.08 19.97 26.34
N ARG A 508 5.36 21.23 26.02
CA ARG A 508 4.36 22.30 25.82
C ARG A 508 3.36 21.95 24.71
N ARG A 509 3.77 21.15 23.74
CA ARG A 509 2.93 20.65 22.63
C ARG A 509 1.86 19.65 23.10
N TYR A 510 2.17 18.85 24.11
CA TYR A 510 1.37 17.70 24.52
C TYR A 510 0.55 17.94 25.80
N LEU A 511 0.65 19.12 26.41
CA LEU A 511 -0.09 19.47 27.63
C LEU A 511 -1.61 19.27 27.52
N ARG A 512 -2.19 19.28 26.31
CA ARG A 512 -3.61 19.04 26.06
C ARG A 512 -3.99 17.57 25.87
N ALA A 513 -3.05 16.65 25.94
CA ALA A 513 -3.31 15.21 25.81
C ALA A 513 -4.19 14.68 26.95
N THR A 514 -4.11 15.29 28.14
CA THR A 514 -4.90 14.93 29.33
C THR A 514 -5.35 16.17 30.10
N SER A 515 -6.29 16.01 31.03
CA SER A 515 -6.73 17.10 31.91
C SER A 515 -5.61 17.66 32.80
N PHE A 516 -4.55 16.88 33.07
CA PHE A 516 -3.43 17.30 33.93
C PHE A 516 -2.64 18.48 33.40
N GLY A 517 -2.49 18.62 32.08
CA GLY A 517 -1.78 19.74 31.46
C GLY A 517 -2.70 20.86 30.96
N GLN A 518 -4.02 20.69 31.05
CA GLN A 518 -5.00 21.61 30.44
C GLN A 518 -4.86 23.05 30.97
N LYS A 519 -4.66 23.23 32.28
CA LYS A 519 -4.45 24.55 32.89
C LYS A 519 -3.13 25.20 32.45
N ALA A 520 -2.06 24.42 32.35
CA ALA A 520 -0.77 24.93 31.88
C ALA A 520 -0.81 25.28 30.39
N SER A 521 -1.52 24.49 29.59
CA SER A 521 -1.73 24.77 28.17
C SER A 521 -2.52 26.04 27.92
N SER A 522 -3.51 26.36 28.76
CA SER A 522 -4.37 27.53 28.58
C SER A 522 -3.66 28.86 28.91
N THR A 523 -2.53 28.82 29.63
CA THR A 523 -1.71 30.01 29.90
C THR A 523 -0.66 30.29 28.82
N LEU A 524 -0.44 29.36 27.88
CA LEU A 524 0.53 29.55 26.81
C LEU A 524 0.06 30.62 25.79
N PRO A 525 0.96 31.46 25.26
CA PRO A 525 0.60 32.58 24.39
C PRO A 525 0.43 32.13 22.93
N TRP A 526 -0.63 31.39 22.63
CA TRP A 526 -0.95 30.96 21.27
C TRP A 526 -1.30 32.13 20.33
N GLU A 527 -0.93 32.03 19.05
CA GLU A 527 -1.23 33.02 18.00
C GLU A 527 -2.73 33.39 17.96
N LYS A 528 -3.60 32.41 18.14
CA LYS A 528 -5.06 32.56 18.13
C LYS A 528 -5.69 31.72 19.24
N LYS A 529 -6.90 32.09 19.66
CA LYS A 529 -7.75 31.20 20.45
C LYS A 529 -8.19 30.05 19.55
N PHE A 530 -8.13 28.84 20.08
CA PHE A 530 -8.62 27.63 19.43
C PHE A 530 -9.64 26.98 20.35
N ARG A 531 -10.67 26.36 19.77
CA ARG A 531 -11.47 25.36 20.45
C ARG A 531 -10.80 24.03 20.19
N GLY A 532 -10.73 23.16 21.19
CA GLY A 532 -10.55 21.76 20.88
C GLY A 532 -11.21 20.91 21.94
N GLY A 533 -11.50 19.67 21.58
CA GLY A 533 -12.19 18.73 22.44
C GLY A 533 -11.53 18.64 23.83
N GLY A 534 -12.35 18.42 24.85
CA GLY A 534 -11.84 18.09 26.18
C GLY A 534 -10.97 16.83 26.09
N PRO A 535 -9.82 16.78 26.76
CA PRO A 535 -9.02 15.56 26.79
C PRO A 535 -9.87 14.41 27.35
N PRO A 536 -9.68 13.16 26.88
CA PRO A 536 -10.35 12.03 27.50
C PRO A 536 -10.02 12.00 29.00
N PRO A 537 -10.99 11.66 29.88
CA PRO A 537 -10.74 11.60 31.31
C PRO A 537 -9.62 10.60 31.65
N TRP A 538 -8.94 10.81 32.77
CA TRP A 538 -8.05 9.79 33.34
C TRP A 538 -8.81 9.03 34.44
N PRO A 539 -8.64 7.71 34.61
CA PRO A 539 -9.32 6.97 35.68
C PRO A 539 -8.99 7.52 37.07
N GLU A 540 -9.97 7.52 37.97
CA GLU A 540 -9.76 7.82 39.38
C GLU A 540 -9.09 6.64 40.10
N LYS A 541 -8.45 6.90 41.24
CA LYS A 541 -7.75 5.86 42.01
C LYS A 541 -8.71 4.72 42.41
N GLY A 542 -8.36 3.49 42.03
CA GLY A 542 -9.11 2.28 42.43
C GLY A 542 -10.36 1.99 41.59
N THR A 543 -10.54 2.64 40.43
CA THR A 543 -11.66 2.35 39.50
C THR A 543 -11.30 1.36 38.39
N GLU A 544 -10.16 0.69 38.52
CA GLU A 544 -9.46 -0.20 37.58
C GLU A 544 -10.33 -1.28 36.89
N ALA A 545 -11.50 -1.60 37.45
CA ALA A 545 -12.42 -2.63 36.96
C ALA A 545 -13.65 -2.12 36.17
N LYS A 546 -13.85 -0.80 35.99
CA LYS A 546 -15.06 -0.27 35.32
C LYS A 546 -14.77 0.27 33.92
N ARG A 547 -15.65 -0.05 32.96
CA ARG A 547 -15.71 0.58 31.63
C ARG A 547 -16.00 2.08 31.79
N GLN A 548 -14.95 2.88 31.96
CA GLN A 548 -14.99 4.34 32.08
C GLN A 548 -14.45 5.00 30.81
N ALA A 549 -14.75 6.26 30.59
CA ALA A 549 -14.15 7.04 29.51
C ALA A 549 -12.70 7.42 29.84
N SER A 550 -11.73 6.77 29.20
CA SER A 550 -10.32 7.11 29.34
C SER A 550 -9.47 6.70 28.15
N ILE A 551 -8.26 7.25 28.02
CA ILE A 551 -7.31 6.87 26.97
C ILE A 551 -6.99 5.36 26.96
N LEU A 552 -7.16 4.65 28.09
CA LEU A 552 -6.88 3.21 28.24
C LEU A 552 -8.06 2.30 27.86
N THR A 553 -9.26 2.86 27.76
CA THR A 553 -10.53 2.12 27.59
C THR A 553 -11.28 2.55 26.33
N MET A 554 -10.98 3.75 25.81
CA MET A 554 -11.69 4.35 24.68
C MET A 554 -11.54 3.51 23.41
N ARG A 555 -10.33 3.04 23.12
CA ARG A 555 -9.96 2.22 21.94
C ARG A 555 -9.10 1.01 22.34
N ARG A 556 -9.52 0.30 23.38
CA ARG A 556 -8.87 -0.93 23.85
C ARG A 556 -9.10 -2.06 22.85
N ILE A 557 -8.05 -2.80 22.52
CA ILE A 557 -8.04 -3.89 21.54
C ILE A 557 -8.34 -5.23 22.21
N VAL A 558 -7.64 -5.50 23.32
CA VAL A 558 -7.82 -6.71 24.12
C VAL A 558 -7.82 -6.30 25.59
N ASP A 559 -8.81 -6.77 26.33
CA ASP A 559 -8.88 -6.62 27.77
C ASP A 559 -8.21 -7.82 28.45
N GLY A 560 -6.97 -7.62 28.93
CA GLY A 560 -6.16 -8.68 29.54
C GLY A 560 -6.76 -9.32 30.80
N THR A 561 -7.74 -8.66 31.42
CA THR A 561 -8.43 -9.18 32.63
C THR A 561 -9.53 -10.18 32.30
N THR A 562 -10.16 -10.07 31.13
CA THR A 562 -11.29 -10.91 30.72
C THR A 562 -10.99 -11.79 29.50
N SER A 563 -9.85 -11.57 28.85
CA SER A 563 -9.35 -12.43 27.79
C SER A 563 -8.90 -13.80 28.32
N ARG A 564 -9.12 -14.85 27.52
CA ARG A 564 -8.69 -16.22 27.85
C ARG A 564 -7.17 -16.37 28.04
N ASP A 565 -6.38 -15.52 27.40
CA ASP A 565 -4.92 -15.55 27.54
C ASP A 565 -4.43 -14.95 28.88
N GLY A 566 -5.29 -14.20 29.58
CA GLY A 566 -5.05 -13.62 30.91
C GLY A 566 -3.79 -12.75 31.01
N ARG A 567 -3.22 -12.33 29.87
CA ARG A 567 -1.88 -11.73 29.76
C ARG A 567 -1.80 -10.58 28.78
N THR A 568 -2.72 -10.48 27.82
CA THR A 568 -2.64 -9.48 26.74
C THR A 568 -3.59 -8.32 27.00
N SER A 569 -3.09 -7.23 27.58
CA SER A 569 -3.77 -5.93 27.48
C SER A 569 -3.17 -5.15 26.33
N ALA A 570 -3.95 -4.89 25.29
CA ALA A 570 -3.51 -4.10 24.13
C ALA A 570 -4.52 -3.00 23.83
N LEU A 571 -4.05 -1.83 23.42
CA LEU A 571 -4.89 -0.68 23.09
C LEU A 571 -4.28 0.16 21.97
N ILE A 572 -5.11 0.91 21.24
CA ILE A 572 -4.59 2.03 20.44
C ILE A 572 -4.42 3.22 21.38
N CYS A 573 -3.20 3.73 21.49
CA CYS A 573 -2.94 5.00 22.14
C CYS A 573 -3.31 6.11 21.14
N TYR A 574 -4.61 6.43 21.09
CA TYR A 574 -5.16 7.46 20.21
C TYR A 574 -5.84 8.56 21.02
N ALA A 575 -5.42 9.80 20.79
CA ALA A 575 -6.03 11.01 21.31
C ALA A 575 -6.05 12.08 20.21
N ASN A 576 -6.99 13.02 20.25
CA ASN A 576 -7.06 14.14 19.29
C ASN A 576 -5.77 14.98 19.23
N ALA A 577 -4.87 14.85 20.22
CA ALA A 577 -3.55 15.47 20.21
C ALA A 577 -2.53 14.81 19.25
N GLN A 578 -2.85 13.64 18.70
CA GLN A 578 -1.97 12.85 17.83
C GLN A 578 -2.06 13.23 16.36
N ASP A 579 -3.18 13.81 15.92
CA ASP A 579 -3.36 14.21 14.54
C ASP A 579 -2.25 15.17 14.08
N TYR A 580 -1.81 15.01 12.83
CA TYR A 580 -0.73 15.80 12.24
C TYR A 580 -1.25 16.66 11.07
N PRO A 581 -1.62 17.94 11.33
CA PRO A 581 -2.03 18.87 10.28
C PRO A 581 -0.90 19.17 9.28
N LEU A 582 -1.26 19.31 8.01
CA LEU A 582 -0.31 19.39 6.89
C LEU A 582 -0.14 20.81 6.33
N GLU A 583 -1.05 21.72 6.64
CA GLU A 583 -1.11 23.04 6.03
C GLU A 583 0.14 23.91 6.27
N ARG A 584 0.56 24.05 7.53
CA ARG A 584 1.71 24.87 7.94
C ARG A 584 2.70 24.00 8.68
N LEU A 585 3.66 23.41 7.97
CA LEU A 585 4.65 22.49 8.54
C LEU A 585 5.66 23.21 9.47
N PRO A 586 6.25 22.49 10.45
CA PRO A 586 7.37 23.02 11.23
C PRO A 586 8.54 23.42 10.32
N ARG A 587 9.33 24.41 10.74
CA ARG A 587 10.37 25.03 9.91
C ARG A 587 11.41 24.04 9.42
N HIS A 588 11.86 23.10 10.26
CA HIS A 588 12.84 22.08 9.87
C HIS A 588 12.29 21.14 8.79
N VAL A 589 11.01 20.78 8.86
CA VAL A 589 10.33 19.97 7.84
C VAL A 589 10.19 20.76 6.55
N ALA A 590 9.74 22.01 6.64
CA ALA A 590 9.60 22.87 5.47
C ALA A 590 10.95 23.09 4.77
N GLU A 591 12.01 23.46 5.51
CA GLU A 591 13.36 23.64 4.97
C GLU A 591 13.90 22.37 4.32
N ALA A 592 13.68 21.19 4.92
CA ALA A 592 14.09 19.92 4.33
C ALA A 592 13.33 19.62 3.02
N LEU A 593 12.04 19.93 2.95
CA LEU A 593 11.26 19.81 1.71
C LEU A 593 11.76 20.76 0.64
N GLU A 594 12.01 22.03 0.96
CA GLU A 594 12.53 23.04 0.03
C GLU A 594 13.91 22.65 -0.55
N GLN A 595 14.71 21.89 0.18
CA GLN A 595 15.98 21.33 -0.33
C GLN A 595 15.77 20.26 -1.40
N THR A 596 14.62 19.56 -1.39
CA THR A 596 14.30 18.59 -2.45
C THR A 596 13.84 19.28 -3.73
N GLU A 597 13.00 20.29 -3.59
CA GLU A 597 12.40 21.05 -4.69
C GLU A 597 11.81 22.36 -4.13
N PRO A 598 12.11 23.51 -4.73
CA PRO A 598 11.49 24.78 -4.33
C PRO A 598 9.96 24.73 -4.40
N GLY A 599 9.30 25.13 -3.31
CA GLY A 599 7.86 25.08 -3.12
C GLY A 599 7.32 23.73 -2.63
N ALA A 600 8.15 22.70 -2.43
CA ALA A 600 7.71 21.39 -1.96
C ALA A 600 6.98 21.44 -0.62
N SER A 601 7.34 22.36 0.29
CA SER A 601 6.68 22.53 1.59
C SER A 601 5.22 22.96 1.49
N LYS A 602 4.79 23.46 0.33
CA LYS A 602 3.43 23.92 0.04
C LYS A 602 2.64 22.95 -0.85
N LYS A 603 3.24 21.82 -1.24
CA LYS A 603 2.56 20.79 -2.03
C LYS A 603 1.56 20.04 -1.17
N ASN A 604 0.41 19.71 -1.74
CA ASN A 604 -0.46 18.71 -1.14
C ASN A 604 0.29 17.38 -1.01
N LEU A 605 0.06 16.64 0.07
CA LEU A 605 0.76 15.38 0.36
C LEU A 605 0.61 14.36 -0.78
N VAL A 606 -0.54 14.38 -1.48
CA VAL A 606 -0.78 13.49 -2.63
C VAL A 606 0.10 13.85 -3.83
N LEU A 607 0.52 15.11 -3.97
CA LEU A 607 1.38 15.59 -5.05
C LEU A 607 2.87 15.43 -4.76
N MET A 608 3.24 15.19 -3.50
CA MET A 608 4.62 14.95 -3.10
C MET A 608 5.16 13.64 -3.71
N THR A 609 6.47 13.63 -3.99
CA THR A 609 7.20 12.39 -4.28
C THR A 609 7.29 11.52 -3.03
N ARG A 610 7.59 10.22 -3.18
CA ARG A 610 7.78 9.32 -2.03
C ARG A 610 8.85 9.84 -1.05
N ALA A 611 9.98 10.33 -1.58
CA ALA A 611 11.04 10.91 -0.77
C ALA A 611 10.60 12.17 0.00
N GLN A 612 9.79 13.04 -0.62
CA GLN A 612 9.19 14.20 0.05
C GLN A 612 8.21 13.78 1.15
N ARG A 613 7.35 12.78 0.89
CA ARG A 613 6.41 12.25 1.90
C ARG A 613 7.15 11.68 3.11
N GLU A 614 8.27 10.99 2.92
CA GLU A 614 9.06 10.45 4.03
C GLU A 614 9.62 11.53 4.97
N ILE A 615 9.92 12.73 4.47
CA ILE A 615 10.32 13.87 5.32
C ILE A 615 9.17 14.26 6.27
N VAL A 616 7.94 14.34 5.75
CA VAL A 616 6.74 14.64 6.55
C VAL A 616 6.42 13.48 7.50
N PHE A 617 6.53 12.24 7.01
CA PHE A 617 6.24 11.04 7.79
C PHE A 617 7.21 10.84 8.95
N ALA A 618 8.50 11.15 8.77
CA ALA A 618 9.47 11.10 9.85
C ALA A 618 9.08 12.03 11.02
N ASP A 619 8.64 13.26 10.73
CA ASP A 619 8.19 14.20 11.76
C ASP A 619 6.83 13.79 12.37
N ALA A 620 5.92 13.21 11.57
CA ALA A 620 4.63 12.70 12.05
C ALA A 620 4.79 11.45 12.96
N ARG A 621 5.74 10.57 12.66
CA ARG A 621 6.13 9.44 13.53
C ARG A 621 6.72 9.96 14.84
N ALA A 622 7.68 10.89 14.78
CA ALA A 622 8.27 11.52 15.95
C ALA A 622 7.20 12.23 16.82
N HIS A 623 6.24 12.90 16.19
CA HIS A 623 5.09 13.52 16.88
C HIS A 623 4.27 12.50 17.66
N SER A 624 3.93 11.38 17.04
CA SER A 624 3.12 10.32 17.65
C SER A 624 3.89 9.68 18.80
N LEU A 625 5.16 9.35 18.61
CA LEU A 625 6.03 8.86 19.69
C LEU A 625 6.14 9.89 20.83
N GLY A 626 6.21 11.18 20.52
CA GLY A 626 6.23 12.26 21.52
C GLY A 626 4.99 12.26 22.42
N LEU A 627 3.82 11.94 21.87
CA LEU A 627 2.60 11.76 22.66
C LEU A 627 2.73 10.57 23.62
N LEU A 628 3.20 9.42 23.14
CA LEU A 628 3.41 8.25 24.00
C LEU A 628 4.41 8.55 25.12
N TYR A 629 5.57 9.14 24.78
CA TYR A 629 6.58 9.55 25.75
C TYR A 629 6.01 10.50 26.80
N HIS A 630 5.21 11.50 26.40
CA HIS A 630 4.53 12.41 27.31
C HIS A 630 3.57 11.69 28.27
N LEU A 631 2.83 10.71 27.75
CA LEU A 631 1.89 9.91 28.54
C LEU A 631 2.61 8.99 29.55
N GLN A 632 3.78 8.46 29.17
CA GLN A 632 4.61 7.59 30.01
C GLN A 632 5.38 8.34 31.10
N THR A 633 5.62 9.65 30.91
CA THR A 633 6.43 10.49 31.80
C THR A 633 5.58 11.56 32.51
N TYR A 634 5.34 12.70 31.86
CA TYR A 634 4.64 13.85 32.43
C TYR A 634 3.29 13.48 33.06
N VAL A 635 2.49 12.69 32.34
CA VAL A 635 1.17 12.25 32.78
C VAL A 635 1.29 11.18 33.84
N HIS A 636 2.16 10.18 33.63
CA HIS A 636 2.42 9.15 34.65
C HIS A 636 2.73 9.79 35.99
N ASP A 637 3.64 10.77 36.07
CA ASP A 637 4.07 11.39 37.33
C ASP A 637 2.93 12.10 38.06
N ARG A 638 1.96 12.66 37.31
CA ARG A 638 0.82 13.42 37.84
C ARG A 638 -0.45 12.58 38.06
N ALA A 639 -0.55 11.41 37.45
CA ALA A 639 -1.71 10.54 37.59
C ALA A 639 -1.88 10.07 39.04
N PRO A 640 -3.08 10.17 39.64
CA PRO A 640 -3.33 9.72 41.01
C PRO A 640 -3.36 8.19 41.13
N ASP A 641 -3.67 7.50 40.03
CA ASP A 641 -3.59 6.06 39.89
C ASP A 641 -2.40 5.69 39.00
N LYS A 642 -1.46 4.91 39.54
CA LYS A 642 -0.31 4.40 38.80
C LYS A 642 -0.54 3.01 38.23
N ALA A 643 -1.60 2.33 38.67
CA ALA A 643 -1.99 1.02 38.15
C ALA A 643 -2.51 1.17 36.71
N ASN A 644 -3.28 2.23 36.47
CA ASN A 644 -3.67 2.69 35.15
C ASN A 644 -2.63 3.65 34.55
N SER A 645 -1.50 3.11 34.07
CA SER A 645 -0.44 3.92 33.46
C SER A 645 0.15 3.32 32.18
N LEU A 646 0.32 4.18 31.17
CA LEU A 646 1.03 3.84 29.94
C LEU A 646 2.55 3.65 30.14
N ARG A 647 3.11 4.00 31.29
CA ARG A 647 4.53 3.74 31.63
C ARG A 647 4.89 2.27 31.49
N HIS A 648 3.96 1.37 31.80
CA HIS A 648 4.15 -0.07 31.71
C HIS A 648 3.61 -0.66 30.39
N TYR A 649 3.37 0.17 29.39
CA TYR A 649 2.98 -0.25 28.05
C TYR A 649 4.14 0.01 27.09
N ARG A 650 4.49 -0.99 26.29
CA ARG A 650 5.49 -0.88 25.22
C ARG A 650 4.79 -0.81 23.87
N LEU A 651 5.49 -0.30 22.86
CA LEU A 651 5.03 -0.42 21.47
C LEU A 651 4.98 -1.89 21.05
N SER A 652 3.88 -2.27 20.40
CA SER A 652 3.69 -3.62 19.89
C SER A 652 4.70 -3.91 18.77
N PRO A 653 5.50 -4.99 18.83
CA PRO A 653 6.46 -5.33 17.78
C PRO A 653 5.79 -5.94 16.53
N GLU A 654 4.46 -6.01 16.49
CA GLU A 654 3.72 -6.82 15.51
C GLU A 654 3.91 -6.39 14.05
N PHE A 655 4.25 -5.12 13.80
CA PHE A 655 4.41 -4.59 12.45
C PHE A 655 5.74 -4.97 11.78
N GLY A 656 6.73 -5.43 12.55
CA GLY A 656 8.07 -5.76 12.04
C GLY A 656 8.90 -4.55 11.57
N THR A 657 8.44 -3.32 11.82
CA THR A 657 9.16 -2.07 11.54
C THR A 657 10.19 -1.78 12.63
N ALA A 658 11.24 -1.03 12.30
CA ALA A 658 12.34 -0.73 13.24
C ALA A 658 11.90 0.12 14.44
N ASP A 659 10.83 0.89 14.28
CA ASP A 659 10.23 1.75 15.31
C ASP A 659 8.96 1.14 15.94
N SER A 660 8.60 -0.10 15.57
CA SER A 660 7.37 -0.77 16.00
C SER A 660 6.08 -0.01 15.68
N LEU A 661 6.11 0.90 14.70
CA LEU A 661 4.94 1.62 14.22
C LEU A 661 4.32 0.94 12.98
N PRO A 662 3.04 1.19 12.67
CA PRO A 662 2.45 0.78 11.38
C PRO A 662 3.31 1.22 10.18
N GLN A 663 3.24 0.48 9.07
CA GLN A 663 4.04 0.75 7.87
C GLN A 663 3.68 2.09 7.20
N LYS A 664 2.43 2.54 7.37
CA LYS A 664 1.87 3.75 6.77
C LYS A 664 1.06 4.54 7.81
N PRO A 665 0.87 5.85 7.62
CA PRO A 665 -0.07 6.60 8.46
C PRO A 665 -1.52 6.24 8.10
N TYR A 666 -2.43 6.47 9.03
CA TYR A 666 -3.86 6.55 8.76
C TYR A 666 -4.18 7.76 7.87
N LEU A 667 -4.82 7.49 6.74
CA LEU A 667 -5.20 8.48 5.73
C LEU A 667 -6.71 8.71 5.74
N ARG A 668 -7.12 9.95 6.03
CA ARG A 668 -8.53 10.37 6.00
C ARG A 668 -8.96 10.93 4.65
N GLU A 669 -8.04 11.55 3.93
CA GLU A 669 -8.28 12.23 2.67
C GLU A 669 -7.15 11.89 1.69
N GLY A 670 -7.52 11.47 0.49
CA GLY A 670 -6.61 11.19 -0.62
C GLY A 670 -6.82 12.20 -1.75
N LEU A 671 -6.37 11.85 -2.96
CA LEU A 671 -6.79 12.61 -4.14
C LEU A 671 -8.25 12.28 -4.46
N ARG A 672 -8.94 13.23 -5.09
CA ARG A 672 -10.33 13.05 -5.52
C ARG A 672 -10.36 12.92 -7.02
N LEU A 673 -10.79 11.77 -7.54
CA LEU A 673 -10.85 11.56 -8.97
C LEU A 673 -11.86 12.54 -9.57
N LYS A 674 -11.50 13.21 -10.67
CA LYS A 674 -12.48 13.97 -11.44
C LYS A 674 -13.28 12.97 -12.29
N ALA A 675 -14.35 12.49 -11.69
CA ALA A 675 -15.16 11.41 -12.21
C ALA A 675 -16.30 11.93 -13.11
N LEU A 676 -17.01 11.01 -13.77
CA LEU A 676 -18.24 11.32 -14.50
C LEU A 676 -19.32 11.97 -13.61
N TYR A 677 -19.22 11.80 -12.28
CA TYR A 677 -19.98 12.60 -11.32
C TYR A 677 -19.19 12.83 -10.03
N MET A 678 -19.28 14.05 -9.54
CA MET A 678 -18.72 14.46 -8.25
C MET A 678 -19.86 14.53 -7.25
N MET A 679 -19.89 13.63 -6.26
CA MET A 679 -20.86 13.69 -5.17
C MET A 679 -20.68 14.97 -4.35
N ARG A 680 -21.79 15.63 -3.98
CA ARG A 680 -21.80 16.91 -3.26
C ARG A 680 -22.48 16.77 -1.91
N GLU A 681 -22.16 17.68 -0.99
CA GLU A 681 -22.68 17.71 0.38
C GLU A 681 -24.20 17.58 0.40
N GLN A 682 -24.89 18.45 -0.36
CA GLN A 682 -26.35 18.54 -0.42
C GLN A 682 -27.04 17.29 -0.98
N ASP A 683 -26.32 16.46 -1.74
CA ASP A 683 -26.90 15.23 -2.32
C ASP A 683 -27.21 14.22 -1.21
N ALA A 684 -26.38 14.18 -0.17
CA ALA A 684 -26.49 13.23 0.94
C ALA A 684 -27.01 13.84 2.26
N LEU A 685 -27.56 15.07 2.26
CA LEU A 685 -28.24 15.65 3.42
C LEU A 685 -29.75 15.29 3.46
N ASN A 686 -30.34 15.21 4.65
CA ASN A 686 -31.81 15.14 4.85
C ASN A 686 -32.47 16.51 5.11
N THR A 687 -31.72 17.55 5.46
CA THR A 687 -32.28 18.87 5.78
C THR A 687 -31.29 19.98 5.46
N ASP A 688 -31.83 21.09 4.96
CA ASP A 688 -31.07 22.32 4.70
C ASP A 688 -30.90 23.16 5.99
N GLU A 689 -31.61 22.82 7.09
CA GLU A 689 -31.68 23.66 8.30
C GLU A 689 -30.48 23.56 9.26
N GLY A 690 -29.51 22.69 8.96
CA GLY A 690 -28.23 22.57 9.66
C GLY A 690 -28.31 22.04 11.11
N GLY A 691 -27.30 21.27 11.51
CA GLY A 691 -27.08 20.88 12.91
C GLY A 691 -27.72 19.55 13.33
N ARG A 692 -27.01 18.82 14.19
CA ARG A 692 -27.31 17.44 14.62
C ARG A 692 -28.65 17.27 15.34
N GLU A 693 -29.17 18.33 15.98
CA GLU A 693 -30.43 18.30 16.75
C GLU A 693 -31.69 18.33 15.86
N LYS A 694 -31.54 18.82 14.63
CA LYS A 694 -32.64 18.95 13.66
C LYS A 694 -32.75 17.76 12.71
N ALA A 695 -31.73 16.90 12.65
CA ALA A 695 -31.77 15.68 11.83
C ALA A 695 -32.98 14.81 12.19
N ARG A 696 -33.61 14.22 11.17
CA ARG A 696 -34.75 13.29 11.31
C ARG A 696 -34.41 12.00 10.58
N GLU A 697 -35.09 10.90 10.92
CA GLU A 697 -34.87 9.64 10.21
C GLU A 697 -35.44 9.76 8.79
N ALA A 698 -34.56 9.88 7.81
CA ALA A 698 -34.91 9.96 6.40
C ALA A 698 -33.81 9.35 5.53
N PHE A 699 -34.16 9.09 4.28
CA PHE A 699 -33.19 8.94 3.22
C PHE A 699 -32.57 10.28 2.84
N ALA A 700 -31.39 10.21 2.23
CA ALA A 700 -30.75 11.35 1.59
C ALA A 700 -31.69 12.05 0.60
N ARG A 701 -31.49 13.35 0.39
CA ARG A 701 -32.23 14.15 -0.58
C ARG A 701 -32.15 13.55 -1.99
N ILE A 702 -31.01 12.96 -2.34
CA ILE A 702 -30.83 12.20 -3.58
C ILE A 702 -30.56 10.73 -3.25
N LEU A 703 -31.33 9.84 -3.88
CA LEU A 703 -30.97 8.45 -4.07
C LEU A 703 -30.70 8.22 -5.55
N TYR A 704 -29.43 8.00 -5.87
CA TYR A 704 -29.00 7.85 -7.25
C TYR A 704 -29.60 6.58 -7.88
N PRO A 705 -30.29 6.67 -9.04
CA PRO A 705 -30.83 5.49 -9.71
C PRO A 705 -29.73 4.57 -10.27
N ASP A 706 -28.49 5.04 -10.38
CA ASP A 706 -27.28 4.25 -10.66
C ASP A 706 -26.50 3.83 -9.40
N GLY A 707 -27.11 3.92 -8.21
CA GLY A 707 -26.53 3.53 -6.93
C GLY A 707 -26.12 2.04 -6.88
N LEU A 708 -24.92 1.78 -6.35
CA LEU A 708 -24.29 0.46 -6.29
C LEU A 708 -24.31 -0.18 -4.90
N PHE A 709 -24.23 0.62 -3.85
CA PHE A 709 -24.30 0.14 -2.47
C PHE A 709 -24.70 1.27 -1.53
N SER A 710 -25.26 0.89 -0.40
CA SER A 710 -25.71 1.81 0.65
C SER A 710 -24.55 2.30 1.51
N TRP A 711 -24.57 3.58 1.88
CA TRP A 711 -23.59 4.15 2.81
C TRP A 711 -24.21 5.26 3.67
N GLN A 712 -23.58 5.54 4.81
CA GLN A 712 -23.93 6.63 5.70
C GLN A 712 -22.75 6.96 6.63
N PHE A 713 -22.39 8.23 6.80
CA PHE A 713 -21.52 8.68 7.89
C PHE A 713 -21.71 10.18 8.20
N HIS A 714 -21.10 10.68 9.27
CA HIS A 714 -21.05 12.13 9.47
C HIS A 714 -20.07 12.77 8.49
N TYR A 715 -20.39 13.96 8.00
CA TYR A 715 -19.34 14.86 7.51
C TYR A 715 -18.52 15.24 8.74
N ASP A 716 -17.33 14.65 8.85
CA ASP A 716 -16.48 14.69 10.04
C ASP A 716 -15.05 15.06 9.63
N PHE A 717 -14.83 16.38 9.57
CA PHE A 717 -13.51 16.95 9.35
C PHE A 717 -12.76 17.12 10.67
N HIS A 718 -11.47 16.77 10.64
CA HIS A 718 -10.55 17.06 11.72
C HIS A 718 -9.85 18.42 11.50
N ASP A 719 -9.29 18.97 12.57
CA ASP A 719 -8.55 20.24 12.52
C ASP A 719 -7.38 20.15 11.53
N THR A 720 -7.50 20.88 10.41
CA THR A 720 -6.55 20.83 9.30
C THR A 720 -5.42 21.85 9.40
N ALA A 721 -5.53 22.81 10.33
CA ALA A 721 -4.56 23.88 10.48
C ALA A 721 -3.67 23.73 11.72
N ARG A 722 -2.52 24.41 11.66
CA ARG A 722 -1.56 24.51 12.75
C ARG A 722 -1.39 25.96 13.18
N ILE A 723 -1.42 26.17 14.48
CA ILE A 723 -1.05 27.45 15.11
C ILE A 723 0.14 27.25 16.05
N TYR A 724 0.95 28.29 16.18
CA TYR A 724 2.16 28.29 17.01
C TYR A 724 2.01 29.19 18.22
N LEU A 725 2.99 29.17 19.11
CA LEU A 725 3.14 30.22 20.12
C LEU A 725 3.63 31.51 19.45
N LYS A 726 3.16 32.65 19.96
CA LYS A 726 3.59 33.97 19.48
C LYS A 726 5.11 34.12 19.62
N GLY A 727 5.80 34.42 18.52
CA GLY A 727 7.25 34.54 18.49
C GLY A 727 8.02 33.23 18.36
N GLU A 728 7.32 32.08 18.28
CA GLU A 728 7.91 30.75 18.02
C GLU A 728 7.36 30.15 16.71
N GLU A 729 7.13 30.98 15.70
CA GLU A 729 6.55 30.58 14.41
C GLU A 729 7.43 29.54 13.69
N GLY A 730 6.83 28.39 13.34
CA GLY A 730 7.55 27.29 12.71
C GLY A 730 8.43 26.49 13.68
N SER A 731 8.30 26.68 14.99
CA SER A 731 8.94 25.83 15.99
C SER A 731 8.34 24.42 16.02
N THR A 732 8.83 23.58 16.93
CA THR A 732 8.27 22.25 17.19
C THR A 732 7.04 22.31 18.09
N VAL A 733 6.72 23.48 18.67
CA VAL A 733 5.58 23.70 19.57
C VAL A 733 4.41 24.31 18.82
N TRP A 734 3.37 23.51 18.66
CA TRP A 734 2.17 23.89 17.95
C TRP A 734 0.94 23.17 18.50
N THR A 735 -0.24 23.66 18.15
CA THR A 735 -1.50 22.94 18.40
C THR A 735 -2.39 22.98 17.16
N HIS A 736 -3.36 22.05 17.11
CA HIS A 736 -4.34 21.99 16.04
C HIS A 736 -5.32 23.17 16.12
N ALA A 737 -5.81 23.60 14.97
CA ALA A 737 -6.83 24.62 14.89
C ALA A 737 -7.82 24.29 13.76
N GLU A 738 -9.09 24.52 14.05
CA GLU A 738 -10.16 24.47 13.08
C GLU A 738 -10.04 25.64 12.10
N LYS A 739 -10.30 25.38 10.81
CA LYS A 739 -10.47 26.42 9.80
C LYS A 739 -11.95 26.69 9.52
N PRO A 740 -12.34 27.95 9.22
CA PRO A 740 -13.69 28.24 8.74
C PRO A 740 -14.07 27.32 7.58
N GLY A 741 -15.34 26.88 7.49
CA GLY A 741 -15.79 25.95 6.44
C GLY A 741 -15.18 24.54 6.50
N ARG A 742 -14.35 24.24 7.52
CA ARG A 742 -13.73 22.92 7.74
C ARG A 742 -14.10 22.28 9.08
N GLY A 743 -14.88 22.93 9.94
CA GLY A 743 -15.46 22.32 11.16
C GLY A 743 -16.85 21.72 10.96
N VAL A 744 -17.10 21.15 9.77
CA VAL A 744 -18.42 20.64 9.41
C VAL A 744 -18.69 19.35 10.16
N HIS A 745 -19.84 19.28 10.80
CA HIS A 745 -20.25 18.19 11.68
C HIS A 745 -21.72 17.81 11.45
N ASN A 746 -22.15 17.82 10.19
CA ASN A 746 -23.49 17.43 9.76
C ASN A 746 -23.57 15.90 9.59
N LEU A 747 -24.78 15.35 9.66
CA LEU A 747 -25.03 13.94 9.38
C LEU A 747 -25.24 13.79 7.87
N SER A 748 -24.47 12.93 7.20
CA SER A 748 -24.93 12.39 5.92
C SER A 748 -26.04 11.39 6.22
N ASP A 749 -27.10 11.45 5.44
CA ASP A 749 -28.21 10.53 5.55
C ASP A 749 -27.96 9.26 4.77
N ARG A 750 -28.94 8.36 4.90
CA ARG A 750 -28.97 7.07 4.25
C ARG A 750 -28.95 7.27 2.74
N SER A 751 -27.80 7.03 2.13
CA SER A 751 -27.57 7.28 0.72
C SER A 751 -27.06 6.02 0.02
N VAL A 752 -26.86 6.14 -1.28
CA VAL A 752 -26.26 5.12 -2.13
C VAL A 752 -25.07 5.72 -2.87
N PHE A 753 -24.10 4.89 -3.24
CA PHE A 753 -22.91 5.34 -3.97
C PHE A 753 -23.15 5.18 -5.48
N PRO A 754 -23.11 6.26 -6.29
CA PRO A 754 -23.39 6.20 -7.72
C PRO A 754 -22.25 5.54 -8.50
N LEU A 755 -22.59 4.69 -9.48
CA LEU A 755 -21.61 3.99 -10.33
C LEU A 755 -20.65 4.95 -11.01
N ARG A 756 -21.17 6.05 -11.56
CA ARG A 756 -20.41 7.03 -12.33
C ARG A 756 -19.34 7.77 -11.52
N SER A 757 -19.43 7.80 -10.18
CA SER A 757 -18.37 8.34 -9.33
C SER A 757 -17.14 7.42 -9.21
N LEU A 758 -17.19 6.19 -9.72
CA LEU A 758 -16.01 5.31 -9.85
C LEU A 758 -15.18 5.59 -11.11
N LEU A 759 -15.71 6.36 -12.07
CA LEU A 759 -15.20 6.38 -13.44
C LEU A 759 -14.60 7.73 -13.81
N PRO A 760 -13.36 7.81 -14.32
CA PRO A 760 -12.76 9.07 -14.75
C PRO A 760 -13.54 9.73 -15.89
N GLU A 761 -13.56 11.06 -15.94
CA GLU A 761 -14.23 11.81 -17.01
C GLU A 761 -13.51 11.73 -18.38
N SER A 762 -12.22 11.36 -18.40
CA SER A 762 -11.36 11.52 -19.58
C SER A 762 -10.55 10.28 -19.95
N VAL A 763 -10.28 9.37 -19.02
CA VAL A 763 -9.48 8.17 -19.24
C VAL A 763 -10.36 6.92 -19.08
N ASP A 764 -10.34 6.05 -20.08
CA ASP A 764 -11.00 4.77 -20.04
C ASP A 764 -10.06 3.62 -19.65
N GLY A 765 -10.62 2.46 -19.34
CA GLY A 765 -9.87 1.30 -18.83
C GLY A 765 -9.38 1.46 -17.38
N LEU A 766 -9.72 2.56 -16.71
CA LEU A 766 -9.43 2.86 -15.31
C LEU A 766 -10.72 2.95 -14.49
N ILE A 767 -10.74 2.33 -13.32
CA ILE A 767 -11.81 2.46 -12.32
C ILE A 767 -11.17 2.89 -11.00
N GLY A 768 -11.63 3.99 -10.43
CA GLY A 768 -11.21 4.50 -9.12
C GLY A 768 -11.88 3.74 -7.97
N THR A 769 -11.14 3.46 -6.91
CA THR A 769 -11.67 2.88 -5.66
C THR A 769 -10.79 3.33 -4.47
N GLN A 770 -10.89 2.68 -3.31
CA GLN A 770 -10.25 3.11 -2.06
C GLN A 770 -10.71 4.52 -1.71
N GLY A 771 -9.89 5.55 -1.90
CA GLY A 771 -10.27 6.97 -1.76
C GLY A 771 -10.27 7.75 -3.06
N ASN A 772 -9.96 7.11 -4.19
CA ASN A 772 -9.66 7.74 -5.46
C ASN A 772 -10.92 7.79 -6.35
N VAL A 773 -12.01 8.34 -5.81
CA VAL A 773 -13.34 8.37 -6.44
C VAL A 773 -13.87 9.81 -6.53
N GLY A 774 -14.99 9.99 -7.23
CA GLY A 774 -15.63 11.27 -7.48
C GLY A 774 -16.47 11.76 -6.31
N PHE A 775 -15.88 12.60 -5.46
CA PHE A 775 -16.59 13.34 -4.42
C PHE A 775 -15.97 14.72 -4.22
N SER A 776 -16.72 15.66 -3.65
CA SER A 776 -16.18 16.92 -3.17
C SER A 776 -15.30 16.73 -1.93
N SER A 777 -14.57 17.78 -1.56
CA SER A 777 -13.82 17.82 -0.30
C SER A 777 -14.73 17.61 0.91
N ILE A 778 -15.96 18.13 0.92
CA ILE A 778 -16.86 17.95 2.06
C ILE A 778 -17.25 16.47 2.20
N VAL A 779 -17.66 15.84 1.10
CA VAL A 779 -18.11 14.44 1.08
C VAL A 779 -16.96 13.46 1.33
N SER A 780 -15.71 13.80 0.99
CA SER A 780 -14.55 12.96 1.26
C SER A 780 -14.40 12.61 2.76
N SER A 781 -14.86 13.49 3.65
CA SER A 781 -14.82 13.26 5.10
C SER A 781 -15.79 12.17 5.57
N ALA A 782 -16.84 11.89 4.77
CA ALA A 782 -17.83 10.86 5.06
C ALA A 782 -17.51 9.51 4.41
N ILE A 783 -16.94 9.53 3.20
CA ILE A 783 -16.53 8.33 2.43
C ILE A 783 -15.10 7.95 2.79
N ARG A 784 -14.88 7.49 4.03
CA ARG A 784 -13.56 7.03 4.51
C ARG A 784 -13.58 5.83 5.44
N LEU A 785 -14.77 5.36 5.82
CA LEU A 785 -14.90 4.27 6.77
C LEU A 785 -14.48 2.92 6.18
N HIS A 786 -14.07 2.01 7.07
CA HIS A 786 -13.59 0.68 6.70
C HIS A 786 -14.55 -0.09 5.79
N ASP A 787 -15.84 -0.11 6.14
CA ASP A 787 -16.89 -0.81 5.37
C ASP A 787 -17.06 -0.23 3.98
N GLN A 788 -17.15 1.10 3.88
CA GLN A 788 -17.31 1.82 2.63
C GLN A 788 -16.12 1.57 1.69
N ARG A 789 -14.88 1.53 2.21
CA ARG A 789 -13.69 1.18 1.39
C ARG A 789 -13.78 -0.25 0.86
N VAL A 790 -14.22 -1.22 1.66
CA VAL A 790 -14.45 -2.60 1.19
C VAL A 790 -15.53 -2.65 0.11
N HIS A 791 -16.64 -1.94 0.31
CA HIS A 791 -17.77 -1.89 -0.64
C HIS A 791 -17.40 -1.24 -1.97
N LEU A 792 -16.59 -0.17 -1.95
CA LEU A 792 -16.02 0.44 -3.16
C LEU A 792 -15.19 -0.55 -3.98
N GLY A 793 -14.44 -1.44 -3.31
CA GLY A 793 -13.68 -2.50 -3.98
C GLY A 793 -14.60 -3.50 -4.69
N GLN A 794 -15.64 -3.97 -4.00
CA GLN A 794 -16.63 -4.87 -4.60
C GLN A 794 -17.36 -4.21 -5.79
N ALA A 795 -17.81 -2.97 -5.63
CA ALA A 795 -18.48 -2.20 -6.67
C ALA A 795 -17.61 -2.04 -7.93
N ALA A 796 -16.34 -1.66 -7.76
CA ALA A 796 -15.38 -1.53 -8.85
C ALA A 796 -15.14 -2.86 -9.59
N ALA A 797 -15.04 -3.97 -8.85
CA ALA A 797 -14.87 -5.30 -9.43
C ALA A 797 -16.10 -5.77 -10.22
N ALA A 798 -17.31 -5.59 -9.70
CA ALA A 798 -18.53 -5.95 -10.43
C ALA A 798 -18.65 -5.17 -11.75
N LEU A 799 -18.31 -3.87 -11.75
CA LEU A 799 -18.23 -3.06 -12.96
C LEU A 799 -17.16 -3.57 -13.94
N ALA A 800 -15.97 -3.90 -13.44
CA ALA A 800 -14.90 -4.49 -14.25
C ALA A 800 -15.33 -5.81 -14.89
N VAL A 801 -16.05 -6.68 -14.16
CA VAL A 801 -16.54 -7.96 -14.67
C VAL A 801 -17.52 -7.75 -15.83
N VAL A 802 -18.51 -6.85 -15.67
CA VAL A 802 -19.47 -6.55 -16.74
C VAL A 802 -18.76 -5.98 -17.97
N SER A 803 -17.79 -5.09 -17.76
CA SER A 803 -16.92 -4.55 -18.82
C SER A 803 -16.14 -5.63 -19.58
N LEU A 804 -15.50 -6.55 -18.86
CA LEU A 804 -14.77 -7.67 -19.45
C LEU A 804 -15.69 -8.62 -20.23
N ASN A 805 -16.84 -8.97 -19.66
CA ASN A 805 -17.82 -9.88 -20.26
C ASN A 805 -18.43 -9.29 -21.54
N ARG A 806 -18.86 -8.03 -21.49
CA ARG A 806 -19.44 -7.31 -22.64
C ARG A 806 -18.40 -6.90 -23.67
N LYS A 807 -17.11 -6.91 -23.29
CA LYS A 807 -16.02 -6.38 -24.09
C LYS A 807 -16.25 -4.91 -24.46
N THR A 808 -16.81 -4.15 -23.53
CA THR A 808 -17.06 -2.71 -23.62
C THR A 808 -16.28 -2.02 -22.53
N MET A 809 -15.84 -0.78 -22.74
CA MET A 809 -15.09 -0.08 -21.72
C MET A 809 -16.01 0.49 -20.60
N PRO A 810 -15.54 0.60 -19.34
CA PRO A 810 -16.40 0.92 -18.20
C PRO A 810 -17.19 2.22 -18.33
N ARG A 811 -16.62 3.26 -18.95
CA ARG A 811 -17.28 4.56 -19.10
C ARG A 811 -18.58 4.50 -19.87
N SER A 812 -18.63 3.72 -20.96
CA SER A 812 -19.85 3.57 -21.76
C SER A 812 -20.96 2.82 -21.02
N LEU A 813 -20.61 1.96 -20.07
CA LEU A 813 -21.59 1.17 -19.30
C LEU A 813 -22.38 2.02 -18.31
N ALA A 814 -21.85 3.17 -17.88
CA ALA A 814 -22.48 4.04 -16.90
C ALA A 814 -23.84 4.59 -17.37
N PHE A 815 -24.06 4.64 -18.69
CA PHE A 815 -25.28 5.15 -19.33
C PHE A 815 -26.10 4.03 -20.00
N GLU A 816 -25.84 2.77 -19.62
CA GLU A 816 -26.59 1.60 -20.06
C GLU A 816 -27.29 0.91 -18.89
N ARG A 817 -28.61 1.13 -18.73
CA ARG A 817 -29.41 0.55 -17.63
C ARG A 817 -29.25 -0.98 -17.50
N GLY A 818 -29.18 -1.69 -18.63
CA GLY A 818 -28.97 -3.15 -18.64
C GLY A 818 -27.63 -3.55 -18.03
N SER A 819 -26.57 -2.80 -18.33
CA SER A 819 -25.23 -3.00 -17.78
C SER A 819 -25.20 -2.71 -16.27
N LEU A 820 -25.87 -1.64 -15.82
CA LEU A 820 -26.06 -1.35 -14.40
C LEU A 820 -26.75 -2.50 -13.65
N GLU A 821 -27.81 -3.07 -14.23
CA GLU A 821 -28.53 -4.18 -13.59
C GLU A 821 -27.72 -5.48 -13.52
N GLU A 822 -26.82 -5.72 -14.49
CA GLU A 822 -25.81 -6.79 -14.42
C GLU A 822 -24.80 -6.54 -13.29
N VAL A 823 -24.28 -5.31 -13.16
CA VAL A 823 -23.37 -4.94 -12.06
C VAL A 823 -24.03 -5.20 -10.71
N ARG A 824 -25.24 -4.68 -10.51
CA ARG A 824 -26.03 -4.93 -9.30
C ARG A 824 -26.33 -6.42 -9.10
N GLY A 825 -26.32 -7.21 -10.18
CA GLY A 825 -26.65 -8.64 -10.14
C GLY A 825 -25.51 -9.42 -9.51
N ILE A 826 -24.29 -9.06 -9.89
CA ILE A 826 -23.06 -9.54 -9.28
C ILE A 826 -23.02 -9.13 -7.79
N LEU A 827 -23.25 -7.85 -7.49
CA LEU A 827 -23.19 -7.31 -6.12
C LEU A 827 -24.27 -7.91 -5.19
N CYS A 828 -25.47 -8.17 -5.71
CA CYS A 828 -26.62 -8.60 -4.92
C CYS A 828 -27.26 -9.86 -5.51
N GLY A 829 -26.63 -11.01 -5.25
CA GLY A 829 -27.21 -12.35 -5.49
C GLY A 829 -26.48 -13.23 -6.53
N GLY A 830 -25.49 -12.72 -7.26
CA GLY A 830 -24.90 -13.41 -8.42
C GLY A 830 -23.56 -14.11 -8.21
N ASN A 831 -22.85 -13.86 -7.11
CA ASN A 831 -21.43 -14.26 -6.96
C ASN A 831 -21.18 -15.37 -5.90
N GLY A 832 -22.23 -15.88 -5.24
CA GLY A 832 -22.13 -16.91 -4.19
C GLY A 832 -21.59 -16.43 -2.83
N GLY A 833 -21.33 -15.12 -2.67
CA GLY A 833 -20.97 -14.49 -1.40
C GLY A 833 -22.16 -13.90 -0.65
N VAL A 834 -21.88 -13.20 0.47
CA VAL A 834 -22.90 -12.40 1.15
C VAL A 834 -23.35 -11.25 0.24
N PRO A 835 -24.65 -11.08 -0.05
CA PRO A 835 -25.12 -10.04 -0.97
C PRO A 835 -24.91 -8.63 -0.38
N MET A 836 -24.69 -7.65 -1.26
CA MET A 836 -24.57 -6.24 -0.89
C MET A 836 -25.93 -5.57 -0.75
N LEU A 837 -26.04 -4.65 0.22
CA LEU A 837 -27.20 -3.79 0.39
C LEU A 837 -27.15 -2.67 -0.66
N LEU A 838 -27.99 -2.80 -1.69
CA LEU A 838 -28.10 -1.83 -2.77
C LEU A 838 -28.91 -0.61 -2.32
N PHE A 839 -30.02 -0.85 -1.63
CA PHE A 839 -30.94 0.19 -1.18
C PHE A 839 -30.91 0.33 0.36
N PRO A 840 -30.83 1.54 0.92
CA PRO A 840 -30.39 1.75 2.29
C PRO A 840 -31.49 1.53 3.34
N TYR A 841 -32.12 0.34 3.36
CA TYR A 841 -33.10 -0.04 4.38
C TYR A 841 -32.42 -0.46 5.69
N ARG A 842 -32.83 0.15 6.80
CA ARG A 842 -32.23 -0.04 8.14
C ARG A 842 -32.46 -1.44 8.72
N ASP A 843 -33.67 -1.98 8.57
CA ASP A 843 -34.09 -3.27 9.12
C ASP A 843 -33.87 -4.43 8.14
N LEU A 844 -32.89 -4.23 7.25
CA LEU A 844 -32.44 -5.02 6.11
C LEU A 844 -31.35 -6.11 6.33
N PRO A 845 -31.44 -7.18 7.15
CA PRO A 845 -30.26 -8.03 7.35
C PRO A 845 -29.91 -8.91 6.14
N ALA A 846 -28.62 -9.02 5.82
CA ALA A 846 -28.11 -9.68 4.60
C ALA A 846 -28.41 -11.19 4.51
N ASP A 847 -28.72 -11.84 5.63
CA ASP A 847 -29.13 -13.25 5.71
C ASP A 847 -30.66 -13.45 5.62
N HIS A 848 -31.44 -12.36 5.53
CA HIS A 848 -32.89 -12.46 5.35
C HIS A 848 -33.23 -13.10 3.99
N PRO A 849 -34.14 -14.10 3.92
CA PRO A 849 -34.47 -14.80 2.66
C PRO A 849 -34.94 -13.88 1.52
N SER A 850 -35.62 -12.78 1.86
CA SER A 850 -36.10 -11.80 0.90
C SER A 850 -35.09 -10.70 0.54
N PHE A 851 -33.87 -10.72 1.09
CA PHE A 851 -32.89 -9.63 0.96
C PHE A 851 -32.61 -9.23 -0.49
N VAL A 852 -32.28 -10.21 -1.32
CA VAL A 852 -31.96 -9.99 -2.73
C VAL A 852 -33.18 -9.42 -3.45
N ALA A 853 -34.34 -10.06 -3.34
CA ALA A 853 -35.55 -9.61 -4.01
C ALA A 853 -35.93 -8.16 -3.64
N ILE A 854 -35.88 -7.81 -2.35
CA ILE A 854 -36.20 -6.45 -1.88
C ILE A 854 -35.22 -5.43 -2.47
N ASN A 855 -33.91 -5.67 -2.38
CA ASN A 855 -32.90 -4.76 -2.92
C ASN A 855 -33.01 -4.59 -4.44
N ARG A 856 -33.21 -5.70 -5.16
CA ARG A 856 -33.33 -5.71 -6.62
C ARG A 856 -34.57 -4.99 -7.11
N LEU A 857 -35.70 -5.13 -6.42
CA LEU A 857 -36.93 -4.39 -6.75
C LEU A 857 -36.83 -2.91 -6.34
N ALA A 858 -36.23 -2.59 -5.19
CA ALA A 858 -36.00 -1.22 -4.77
C ALA A 858 -35.12 -0.46 -5.76
N ALA A 859 -34.02 -1.08 -6.22
CA ALA A 859 -33.10 -0.51 -7.20
C ALA A 859 -33.74 -0.27 -8.58
N ARG A 860 -34.87 -0.93 -8.88
CA ARG A 860 -35.70 -0.73 -10.08
C ARG A 860 -36.83 0.28 -9.87
N GLU A 861 -36.95 0.86 -8.68
CA GLU A 861 -38.05 1.73 -8.25
C GLU A 861 -39.44 1.04 -8.26
N TRP A 862 -39.47 -0.29 -8.08
CA TRP A 862 -40.71 -1.08 -8.12
C TRP A 862 -41.34 -1.34 -6.76
N LEU A 863 -40.82 -0.71 -5.72
CA LEU A 863 -41.39 -0.74 -4.38
C LEU A 863 -41.87 0.66 -4.03
N PRO A 864 -43.05 0.81 -3.39
CA PRO A 864 -43.48 2.10 -2.90
C PRO A 864 -42.57 2.48 -1.73
N VAL A 865 -41.88 3.61 -1.86
CA VAL A 865 -40.95 4.14 -0.87
C VAL A 865 -41.18 5.64 -0.76
N SER A 866 -41.20 6.15 0.47
CA SER A 866 -41.13 7.58 0.75
C SER A 866 -39.80 7.92 1.40
N ARG A 867 -39.41 9.19 1.32
CA ARG A 867 -38.17 9.70 1.93
C ARG A 867 -38.09 9.41 3.44
N GLN A 868 -39.22 9.29 4.13
CA GLN A 868 -39.31 9.04 5.58
C GLN A 868 -39.40 7.53 5.93
N GLU A 869 -39.66 6.66 4.96
CA GLU A 869 -39.83 5.21 5.18
C GLU A 869 -38.48 4.47 5.08
N VAL A 870 -37.60 4.69 6.06
CA VAL A 870 -36.24 4.10 6.10
C VAL A 870 -36.17 2.62 6.48
N ASP A 871 -37.29 2.02 6.86
CA ASP A 871 -37.44 0.60 7.18
C ASP A 871 -38.33 -0.08 6.12
N PHE A 872 -37.93 -1.23 5.63
CA PHE A 872 -38.76 -2.03 4.71
C PHE A 872 -39.83 -2.84 5.44
N ARG A 873 -39.54 -3.34 6.65
CA ARG A 873 -40.41 -4.20 7.46
C ARG A 873 -40.76 -5.51 6.75
N PRO A 874 -39.77 -6.38 6.46
CA PRO A 874 -39.97 -7.57 5.62
C PRO A 874 -41.02 -8.56 6.15
N ASP A 875 -41.18 -8.65 7.47
CA ASP A 875 -42.13 -9.54 8.12
C ASP A 875 -43.52 -8.93 8.34
N ALA A 876 -43.69 -7.64 8.02
CA ALA A 876 -45.01 -7.01 8.09
C ALA A 876 -45.96 -7.59 7.02
N PRO A 877 -47.28 -7.62 7.26
CA PRO A 877 -48.25 -8.01 6.25
C PRO A 877 -48.12 -7.15 4.98
N ALA A 878 -48.11 -7.78 3.80
CA ALA A 878 -48.30 -7.07 2.55
C ALA A 878 -49.78 -6.72 2.42
N THR A 879 -50.21 -5.52 2.81
CA THR A 879 -51.64 -5.15 2.72
C THR A 879 -52.09 -5.09 1.26
N PRO A 880 -53.40 -5.27 0.96
CA PRO A 880 -53.90 -5.17 -0.40
C PRO A 880 -53.53 -3.85 -1.09
N GLU A 881 -53.51 -2.74 -0.36
CA GLU A 881 -53.14 -1.41 -0.87
C GLU A 881 -51.66 -1.36 -1.24
N TRP A 882 -50.79 -1.89 -0.37
CA TRP A 882 -49.35 -1.95 -0.62
C TRP A 882 -49.02 -2.87 -1.81
N GLN A 883 -49.70 -4.02 -1.91
CA GLN A 883 -49.58 -4.92 -3.05
C GLN A 883 -50.01 -4.24 -4.35
N ALA A 884 -51.14 -3.54 -4.34
CA ALA A 884 -51.62 -2.80 -5.50
C ALA A 884 -50.59 -1.75 -5.97
N ALA A 885 -49.98 -1.00 -5.03
CA ALA A 885 -48.93 -0.03 -5.35
C ALA A 885 -47.68 -0.67 -5.98
N VAL A 886 -47.22 -1.82 -5.47
CA VAL A 886 -46.10 -2.56 -6.09
C VAL A 886 -46.45 -3.03 -7.50
N LEU A 887 -47.68 -3.52 -7.72
CA LEU A 887 -48.13 -3.99 -9.03
C LEU A 887 -48.26 -2.85 -10.04
N GLU A 888 -48.75 -1.69 -9.59
CA GLU A 888 -48.80 -0.48 -10.39
C GLU A 888 -47.40 -0.03 -10.82
N LEU A 889 -46.45 0.10 -9.88
CA LEU A 889 -45.07 0.52 -10.15
C LEU A 889 -44.31 -0.46 -11.06
N SER A 890 -44.57 -1.76 -10.93
CA SER A 890 -43.92 -2.80 -11.74
C SER A 890 -44.63 -3.09 -13.08
N GLY A 891 -45.83 -2.54 -13.30
CA GLY A 891 -46.67 -2.84 -14.47
C GLY A 891 -47.22 -4.27 -14.51
N LEU A 892 -47.15 -5.01 -13.41
CA LEU A 892 -47.66 -6.39 -13.30
C LEU A 892 -49.18 -6.41 -13.03
N LYS A 893 -49.87 -7.46 -13.49
CA LYS A 893 -51.32 -7.64 -13.28
C LYS A 893 -51.60 -8.63 -12.16
N THR A 894 -52.63 -8.34 -11.35
CA THR A 894 -53.09 -9.19 -10.22
C THR A 894 -53.42 -10.63 -10.60
N ALA A 895 -53.93 -10.88 -11.82
CA ALA A 895 -54.24 -12.23 -12.31
C ALA A 895 -53.01 -13.14 -12.43
N GLU A 896 -51.80 -12.59 -12.50
CA GLU A 896 -50.54 -13.35 -12.54
C GLU A 896 -50.12 -13.85 -11.14
N LEU A 897 -50.81 -13.43 -10.07
CA LEU A 897 -50.43 -13.67 -8.69
C LEU A 897 -51.57 -14.31 -7.89
N ASN A 898 -51.40 -15.58 -7.49
CA ASN A 898 -52.28 -16.21 -6.50
C ASN A 898 -51.79 -15.84 -5.08
N LEU A 899 -52.45 -14.87 -4.45
CA LEU A 899 -51.99 -14.24 -3.20
C LEU A 899 -52.76 -14.76 -1.99
N ASP A 900 -52.04 -15.32 -1.01
CA ASP A 900 -52.60 -15.70 0.29
C ASP A 900 -52.70 -14.46 1.19
N ALA A 901 -53.79 -14.35 1.96
CA ALA A 901 -54.02 -13.29 2.93
C ALA A 901 -52.94 -13.19 4.03
N LYS A 902 -52.11 -14.23 4.21
CA LYS A 902 -51.00 -14.26 5.18
C LYS A 902 -49.64 -13.84 4.62
N THR A 903 -49.57 -13.36 3.37
CA THR A 903 -48.30 -13.02 2.71
C THR A 903 -47.63 -11.79 3.35
N THR A 904 -46.36 -11.90 3.73
CA THR A 904 -45.55 -10.76 4.23
C THR A 904 -45.00 -9.91 3.08
N ARG A 905 -44.58 -8.66 3.34
CA ARG A 905 -43.93 -7.78 2.35
C ARG A 905 -42.73 -8.47 1.69
N GLY A 906 -41.89 -9.14 2.49
CA GLY A 906 -40.73 -9.86 1.99
C GLY A 906 -41.09 -11.06 1.12
N ALA A 907 -42.08 -11.88 1.54
CA ALA A 907 -42.53 -13.03 0.75
C ALA A 907 -43.17 -12.57 -0.58
N PHE A 908 -43.91 -11.47 -0.56
CA PHE A 908 -44.46 -10.85 -1.77
C PHE A 908 -43.35 -10.38 -2.71
N ALA A 909 -42.36 -9.63 -2.20
CA ALA A 909 -41.22 -9.16 -2.99
C ALA A 909 -40.47 -10.31 -3.68
N VAL A 910 -40.26 -11.44 -2.99
CA VAL A 910 -39.65 -12.63 -3.60
C VAL A 910 -40.47 -13.15 -4.78
N ARG A 911 -41.79 -13.26 -4.64
CA ARG A 911 -42.66 -13.70 -5.74
C ARG A 911 -42.59 -12.77 -6.94
N ILE A 912 -42.64 -11.46 -6.71
CA ILE A 912 -42.50 -10.45 -7.77
C ILE A 912 -41.14 -10.60 -8.46
N TRP A 913 -40.06 -10.69 -7.69
CA TRP A 913 -38.72 -10.84 -8.23
C TRP A 913 -38.57 -12.09 -9.11
N GLU A 914 -39.07 -13.25 -8.68
CA GLU A 914 -39.04 -14.49 -9.47
C GLU A 914 -39.76 -14.36 -10.82
N MET A 915 -40.82 -13.54 -10.90
CA MET A 915 -41.55 -13.32 -12.15
C MET A 915 -40.85 -12.37 -13.13
N VAL A 916 -39.92 -11.55 -12.65
CA VAL A 916 -39.37 -10.40 -13.39
C VAL A 916 -37.86 -10.37 -13.50
N ARG A 917 -37.13 -11.21 -12.75
CA ARG A 917 -35.67 -11.21 -12.76
C ARG A 917 -35.09 -11.44 -14.16
N ASP A 918 -35.78 -12.24 -14.97
CA ASP A 918 -35.40 -12.60 -16.35
C ASP A 918 -36.11 -11.73 -17.40
N ARG A 919 -36.96 -10.79 -17.00
CA ARG A 919 -37.61 -9.86 -17.94
C ARG A 919 -36.60 -8.79 -18.37
N PRO A 920 -36.52 -8.48 -19.68
CA PRO A 920 -35.72 -7.35 -20.15
C PRO A 920 -36.26 -6.04 -19.54
N LEU A 921 -35.36 -5.11 -19.24
CA LEU A 921 -35.73 -3.77 -18.82
C LEU A 921 -36.23 -2.98 -20.01
N ASP A 922 -37.26 -2.16 -19.79
CA ASP A 922 -37.70 -1.18 -20.77
C ASP A 922 -36.58 -0.17 -21.03
N GLN A 923 -36.35 0.11 -22.31
CA GLN A 923 -35.45 1.17 -22.74
C GLN A 923 -36.24 2.47 -22.81
N TRP A 924 -35.68 3.54 -22.25
CA TRP A 924 -36.24 4.87 -22.46
C TRP A 924 -35.96 5.34 -23.88
N PRO A 925 -36.92 6.03 -24.50
CA PRO A 925 -36.69 6.69 -25.78
C PRO A 925 -35.70 7.84 -25.56
N ARG A 926 -34.46 7.66 -26.05
CA ARG A 926 -33.44 8.71 -26.04
C ARG A 926 -33.90 9.89 -26.89
N THR A 927 -33.94 11.10 -26.31
CA THR A 927 -34.20 12.31 -27.11
C THR A 927 -32.95 12.75 -27.88
N SER A 928 -31.77 12.42 -27.37
CA SER A 928 -30.46 12.66 -27.95
C SER A 928 -29.44 11.56 -27.55
N PRO A 929 -28.28 11.42 -28.21
CA PRO A 929 -27.32 10.35 -27.91
C PRO A 929 -26.80 10.35 -26.46
N ASP A 930 -26.81 11.52 -25.82
CA ASP A 930 -26.34 11.85 -24.48
C ASP A 930 -27.49 12.16 -23.51
N ASP A 931 -28.68 11.63 -23.74
CA ASP A 931 -29.83 11.70 -22.83
C ASP A 931 -30.42 10.28 -22.69
N ALA A 932 -29.89 9.52 -21.73
CA ALA A 932 -30.13 8.08 -21.59
C ALA A 932 -31.55 7.73 -21.15
N ASP A 933 -32.27 8.64 -20.47
CA ASP A 933 -33.64 8.42 -19.99
C ASP A 933 -34.70 9.34 -20.61
N GLY A 934 -34.29 10.28 -21.45
CA GLY A 934 -35.17 11.09 -22.27
C GLY A 934 -35.80 12.27 -21.54
N ASP A 935 -35.24 12.68 -20.41
CA ASP A 935 -35.77 13.76 -19.57
C ASP A 935 -35.35 15.18 -20.05
N GLY A 936 -34.45 15.23 -21.04
CA GLY A 936 -33.95 16.45 -21.65
C GLY A 936 -32.70 17.04 -20.97
N LEU A 937 -32.15 16.37 -19.96
CA LEU A 937 -30.84 16.69 -19.36
C LEU A 937 -29.74 15.84 -20.01
N PRO A 938 -28.56 16.43 -20.31
CA PRO A 938 -27.41 15.64 -20.73
C PRO A 938 -26.94 14.68 -19.63
N ASP A 939 -26.59 13.45 -19.99
CA ASP A 939 -26.12 12.33 -19.14
C ASP A 939 -25.01 12.74 -18.14
N LEU A 940 -24.13 13.64 -18.54
CA LEU A 940 -23.02 14.13 -17.71
C LEU A 940 -23.45 15.20 -16.70
N GLU A 941 -24.57 15.86 -16.95
CA GLU A 941 -25.15 16.91 -16.11
C GLU A 941 -26.31 16.40 -15.25
N ASP A 942 -26.89 15.26 -15.61
CA ASP A 942 -28.04 14.66 -14.94
C ASP A 942 -27.64 13.98 -13.60
N PRO A 943 -28.19 14.42 -12.45
CA PRO A 943 -28.02 13.74 -11.16
C PRO A 943 -28.75 12.39 -11.04
N LEU A 944 -29.79 12.14 -11.84
CA LEU A 944 -30.71 11.01 -11.73
C LEU A 944 -30.84 10.19 -13.03
N PRO A 945 -29.72 9.75 -13.63
CA PRO A 945 -29.78 9.00 -14.87
C PRO A 945 -30.56 7.72 -14.65
N PHE A 946 -31.37 7.34 -15.64
CA PHE A 946 -32.30 6.22 -15.58
C PHE A 946 -33.54 6.51 -14.72
N SER A 947 -33.98 7.76 -14.65
CA SER A 947 -35.24 8.13 -14.04
C SER A 947 -35.96 9.14 -14.92
N SER A 948 -37.23 8.92 -15.24
CA SER A 948 -38.06 9.95 -15.90
C SER A 948 -38.44 11.08 -14.93
N LYS A 949 -37.80 11.18 -13.77
CA LYS A 949 -38.09 12.11 -12.69
C LYS A 949 -36.93 13.09 -12.58
N VAL A 950 -37.28 14.36 -12.46
CA VAL A 950 -36.30 15.44 -12.19
C VAL A 950 -35.86 15.48 -10.71
N GLN A 951 -36.51 14.68 -9.84
CA GLN A 951 -36.20 14.57 -8.41
C GLN A 951 -36.35 13.12 -7.93
N SER A 952 -35.53 12.68 -6.95
CA SER A 952 -35.59 11.32 -6.41
C SER A 952 -36.91 11.00 -5.69
N TRP A 953 -37.59 12.01 -5.15
CA TRP A 953 -38.76 11.87 -4.29
C TRP A 953 -39.97 12.64 -4.86
N PRO A 954 -41.16 12.03 -4.96
CA PRO A 954 -42.35 12.69 -5.53
C PRO A 954 -42.89 13.89 -4.73
N ASP A 955 -42.61 13.97 -3.43
CA ASP A 955 -43.33 14.85 -2.48
C ASP A 955 -42.58 16.17 -2.11
N ASP A 956 -41.39 16.46 -2.66
CA ASP A 956 -40.59 17.63 -2.26
C ASP A 956 -41.06 18.97 -2.92
N SER A 957 -42.28 19.04 -3.45
CA SER A 957 -42.86 20.24 -4.07
C SER A 957 -43.31 21.35 -3.10
N ASP A 958 -43.05 21.23 -1.80
CA ASP A 958 -43.53 22.19 -0.78
C ASP A 958 -42.45 23.11 -0.19
N THR A 959 -41.33 23.33 -0.90
CA THR A 959 -40.43 24.44 -0.59
C THR A 959 -40.24 25.35 -1.81
N PRO A 960 -40.80 26.57 -1.82
CA PRO A 960 -40.63 27.49 -2.93
C PRO A 960 -39.16 27.93 -3.01
N ALA A 961 -38.58 27.84 -4.21
CA ALA A 961 -37.28 28.41 -4.52
C ALA A 961 -37.25 29.92 -4.23
N PRO A 962 -36.12 30.46 -3.76
CA PRO A 962 -35.57 31.69 -4.29
C PRO A 962 -34.61 31.41 -5.46
#